data_AF-A0A938GMC1-F1
#
_entry.id   AF-A0A938GMC1-F1
#
_cell.length_a   1.000
_cell.length_b   1.000
_cell.length_c   1.000
_cell.angle_alpha   90.00
_cell.angle_beta   90.00
_cell.angle_gamma   90.00
#
_symmetry.space_group_name_H-M   'P 1'
#
loop_
_entity.id
_entity.type
_entity.pdbx_description
1 polymer ?
#
loop_
_entity_poly.entity_id
_entity_poly.type
_entity_poly.pdbx_seq_one_letter_code
_entity_poly.pdbx_strand_id
1 'polypeptide(L)'
;MISSTRHWTTWALLLGILLPAAVIDALEPIPDRLVVLTFDDSVASHHSVVRPVLKRFGFNATFFITEGFSFRTNKQDYMTWDQIADLHRDGFEIGNHTRDHWSVNPDTLGRLREQVEAIDARCAEHGIPKPISFGYPGNAIAPAALPLLRQLGFLWARRGGAPEHSYEWGRGFAYEPGRDHPLLIPSAGDARPDWTMADFLRAVDQARDGRIAVLQFHGVPDRDHPWVHMDPVLFNQCMSHLKTQGFTVVALRDLSRYVDPSVAPLQPMEIIERRKQTRTEVRFDGRILSGDTGELIPARLYVRDAAGGWWFAKSSSMTEPAIRYERKSSFSADSVEMHVTVPARPFRLELPPGRYEVSVEKGKEWHPLIQEIDVKPGMSAVDLRLRRWSDVAREGWYSGDVHNHRNPADLPNVMRAEDLNVALPMVDWTTVDTVAPAVSGRGFPGAYGNEPVYVDALHVWHPRNTEYEIFTTAGRSHTLGAFLVLNHRARFDRPVFPLAEVVRQARVDGALIDLEKHNWPWSIAMVPLLGVDLFELANNHHWRTDFGVRNWADPAPPWMKLPGSGNGIDTELAWTHYGFETYYALLNCGFNLRPSAGTANGVHPVPLGFSRVYVKVDGGFSYDRWMRGLAAGRSFVTTGPMLLATVNQQSPGEAFRMEQGAVIRLDGEILSEQPLESIEWIRNGQVWRRIEPGNEQTPSGAYRTRLRGDMAAEGSGWLALRCFERRAGSRFRFAHTAPWRIEVPGSELLPRREQVDWLVSRVESEIVRSRSLLPSVALAEYEKSLEAYRKIAAKVR
;
A
#
# COMPACT_ATOMS: atom_id res chain seq x y z
N MET A 1 -58.92 -71.96 14.21
CA MET A 1 -59.19 -72.39 15.60
C MET A 1 -58.65 -71.29 16.51
N ILE A 2 -59.49 -70.32 16.90
CA ILE A 2 -60.31 -70.28 18.15
C ILE A 2 -59.37 -70.26 19.38
N SER A 3 -59.08 -69.06 19.92
CA SER A 3 -59.63 -68.48 21.18
C SER A 3 -58.97 -69.09 22.44
N SER A 4 -58.82 -68.48 23.62
CA SER A 4 -59.28 -67.25 24.28
C SER A 4 -58.76 -67.39 25.74
N THR A 5 -58.57 -66.28 26.47
CA THR A 5 -58.80 -66.01 27.93
C THR A 5 -57.75 -65.00 28.42
N ARG A 6 -58.05 -63.73 28.81
CA ARG A 6 -58.77 -63.19 30.00
C ARG A 6 -58.19 -63.74 31.32
N HIS A 7 -57.85 -63.01 32.40
CA HIS A 7 -57.98 -61.62 32.82
C HIS A 7 -57.35 -61.47 34.25
N TRP A 8 -56.79 -60.29 34.59
CA TRP A 8 -56.74 -59.60 35.92
C TRP A 8 -55.76 -60.10 37.01
N THR A 9 -54.90 -59.21 37.55
CA THR A 9 -55.07 -58.48 38.85
C THR A 9 -53.80 -57.70 39.29
N THR A 10 -53.99 -56.41 39.58
CA THR A 10 -53.44 -55.56 40.68
C THR A 10 -51.95 -55.43 41.03
N TRP A 11 -51.46 -54.20 40.81
CA TRP A 11 -50.63 -53.32 41.66
C TRP A 11 -50.14 -53.79 43.05
N ALA A 12 -48.84 -53.61 43.29
CA ALA A 12 -48.30 -53.00 44.51
C ALA A 12 -46.88 -52.44 44.26
N LEU A 13 -46.69 -51.15 44.59
CA LEU A 13 -45.44 -50.41 44.59
C LEU A 13 -44.44 -50.99 45.60
N LEU A 14 -43.15 -50.96 45.25
CA LEU A 14 -42.06 -50.72 46.21
C LEU A 14 -40.98 -49.86 45.53
N LEU A 15 -40.86 -48.63 46.00
CA LEU A 15 -39.81 -47.68 45.64
C LEU A 15 -38.42 -48.28 45.93
N GLY A 16 -37.62 -48.45 44.89
CA GLY A 16 -36.16 -48.54 44.99
C GLY A 16 -35.56 -47.22 44.55
N ILE A 17 -34.94 -46.49 45.47
CA ILE A 17 -34.17 -45.27 45.22
C ILE A 17 -32.95 -45.66 44.38
N LEU A 18 -32.97 -45.32 43.08
CA LEU A 18 -31.80 -45.35 42.21
C LEU A 18 -31.16 -43.94 42.25
N LEU A 19 -30.01 -43.84 42.90
CA LEU A 19 -29.07 -42.75 42.66
C LEU A 19 -28.66 -42.77 41.19
N PRO A 20 -28.72 -41.65 40.44
CA PRO A 20 -28.15 -41.62 39.11
C PRO A 20 -26.62 -41.69 39.24
N ALA A 21 -26.03 -42.78 38.78
CA ALA A 21 -24.61 -42.81 38.46
C ALA A 21 -24.35 -41.69 37.44
N ALA A 22 -23.41 -40.79 37.75
CA ALA A 22 -22.98 -39.76 36.83
C ALA A 22 -22.46 -40.44 35.55
N VAL A 23 -23.17 -40.24 34.44
CA VAL A 23 -22.67 -40.56 33.11
C VAL A 23 -21.49 -39.62 32.89
N ILE A 24 -20.27 -40.16 32.88
CA ILE A 24 -19.11 -39.48 32.33
C ILE A 24 -19.33 -39.50 30.82
N ASP A 25 -19.71 -38.37 30.22
CA ASP A 25 -19.73 -38.25 28.77
C ASP A 25 -18.30 -38.52 28.26
N ALA A 26 -18.15 -39.56 27.43
CA ALA A 26 -16.87 -39.89 26.83
C ALA A 26 -16.46 -38.76 25.86
N LEU A 27 -15.18 -38.37 25.90
CA LEU A 27 -14.65 -37.35 24.99
C LEU A 27 -14.86 -37.74 23.53
N GLU A 28 -15.24 -36.78 22.71
CA GLU A 28 -15.29 -36.90 21.25
C GLU A 28 -13.86 -36.95 20.68
N PRO A 29 -13.63 -37.67 19.57
CA PRO A 29 -12.35 -37.60 18.88
C PRO A 29 -12.10 -36.19 18.36
N ILE A 30 -10.87 -35.70 18.46
CA ILE A 30 -10.48 -34.39 17.91
C ILE A 30 -10.60 -34.47 16.37
N PRO A 31 -11.51 -33.70 15.74
CA PRO A 31 -11.60 -33.70 14.30
C PRO A 31 -10.39 -33.01 13.68
N ASP A 32 -9.95 -33.48 12.52
CA ASP A 32 -9.08 -32.68 11.66
C ASP A 32 -9.78 -31.36 11.32
N ARG A 33 -9.00 -30.31 11.07
CA ARG A 33 -9.49 -28.95 10.79
C ARG A 33 -10.29 -28.35 11.96
N LEU A 34 -9.97 -28.72 13.21
CA LEU A 34 -10.47 -28.04 14.40
C LEU A 34 -9.68 -26.73 14.63
N VAL A 35 -10.40 -25.62 14.59
CA VAL A 35 -9.87 -24.26 14.82
C VAL A 35 -10.59 -23.62 15.99
N VAL A 36 -9.82 -22.96 16.86
CA VAL A 36 -10.34 -22.08 17.91
C VAL A 36 -10.10 -20.64 17.51
N LEU A 37 -11.13 -19.80 17.54
CA LEU A 37 -10.98 -18.36 17.31
C LEU A 37 -11.00 -17.60 18.63
N THR A 38 -9.98 -16.76 18.85
CA THR A 38 -9.86 -15.92 20.05
C THR A 38 -9.63 -14.46 19.68
N PHE A 39 -10.25 -13.56 20.45
CA PHE A 39 -10.24 -12.11 20.21
C PHE A 39 -9.88 -11.35 21.49
N ASP A 40 -8.86 -10.50 21.44
CA ASP A 40 -8.25 -9.86 22.61
C ASP A 40 -8.60 -8.37 22.73
N ASP A 41 -8.49 -7.84 23.95
CA ASP A 41 -8.45 -6.41 24.28
C ASP A 41 -9.78 -5.65 24.31
N SER A 42 -10.91 -6.34 24.18
CA SER A 42 -12.25 -5.71 24.26
C SER A 42 -12.50 -4.62 23.20
N VAL A 43 -11.88 -4.75 22.03
CA VAL A 43 -11.95 -3.75 20.95
C VAL A 43 -13.39 -3.63 20.42
N ALA A 44 -13.86 -2.40 20.18
CA ALA A 44 -15.23 -2.12 19.72
C ALA A 44 -15.62 -2.87 18.44
N SER A 45 -14.64 -3.12 17.56
CA SER A 45 -14.82 -3.88 16.32
C SER A 45 -15.19 -5.34 16.53
N HIS A 46 -14.94 -5.91 17.71
CA HIS A 46 -15.43 -7.24 18.08
C HIS A 46 -16.95 -7.32 17.97
N HIS A 47 -17.65 -6.30 18.49
CA HIS A 47 -19.11 -6.23 18.43
C HIS A 47 -19.62 -5.73 17.07
N SER A 48 -19.02 -4.67 16.51
CA SER A 48 -19.54 -4.02 15.30
C SER A 48 -19.19 -4.74 13.99
N VAL A 49 -18.07 -5.48 13.95
CA VAL A 49 -17.56 -6.12 12.72
C VAL A 49 -17.44 -7.64 12.88
N VAL A 50 -16.74 -8.12 13.91
CA VAL A 50 -16.45 -9.56 14.06
C VAL A 50 -17.72 -10.36 14.33
N ARG A 51 -18.51 -9.97 15.34
CA ARG A 51 -19.78 -10.62 15.73
C ARG A 51 -20.71 -10.91 14.54
N PRO A 52 -21.11 -9.93 13.69
CA PRO A 52 -21.99 -10.23 12.56
C PRO A 52 -21.36 -11.17 11.52
N VAL A 53 -20.04 -11.09 11.31
CA VAL A 53 -19.32 -12.01 10.40
C VAL A 53 -19.34 -13.44 10.94
N LEU A 54 -19.01 -13.65 12.22
CA LEU A 54 -19.02 -14.98 12.84
C LEU A 54 -20.43 -15.59 12.83
N LYS A 55 -21.45 -14.80 13.17
CA LYS A 55 -22.86 -15.25 13.11
C LYS A 55 -23.25 -15.68 11.70
N ARG A 56 -22.85 -14.92 10.67
CA ARG A 56 -23.12 -15.27 9.27
C ARG A 56 -22.53 -16.63 8.86
N PHE A 57 -21.35 -16.97 9.36
CA PHE A 57 -20.69 -18.25 9.06
C PHE A 57 -21.09 -19.39 10.02
N GLY A 58 -21.76 -19.07 11.13
CA GLY A 58 -22.16 -20.03 12.16
C GLY A 58 -20.96 -20.50 12.99
N PHE A 59 -20.01 -19.61 13.26
CA PHE A 59 -18.82 -19.91 14.04
C PHE A 59 -18.96 -19.41 15.49
N ASN A 60 -18.37 -20.16 16.42
CA ASN A 60 -18.17 -19.72 17.80
C ASN A 60 -16.75 -19.17 17.99
N ALA A 61 -16.56 -18.42 19.06
CA ALA A 61 -15.28 -17.78 19.42
C ALA A 61 -15.24 -17.40 20.89
N THR A 62 -14.03 -17.10 21.38
CA THR A 62 -13.77 -16.57 22.72
C THR A 62 -13.30 -15.12 22.63
N PHE A 63 -13.96 -14.22 23.37
CA PHE A 63 -13.57 -12.83 23.52
C PHE A 63 -12.94 -12.62 24.90
N PHE A 64 -11.65 -12.29 24.94
CA PHE A 64 -10.88 -12.06 26.15
C PHE A 64 -11.01 -10.60 26.60
N ILE A 65 -11.66 -10.38 27.74
CA ILE A 65 -12.10 -9.06 28.20
C ILE A 65 -11.12 -8.45 29.22
N THR A 66 -10.84 -7.16 29.03
CA THR A 66 -10.02 -6.30 29.89
C THR A 66 -10.68 -4.92 30.01
N GLU A 67 -10.41 -4.21 31.10
CA GLU A 67 -10.71 -2.77 31.23
C GLU A 67 -9.44 -1.89 31.11
N GLY A 68 -8.35 -2.47 30.59
CA GLY A 68 -7.07 -1.80 30.45
C GLY A 68 -7.04 -0.69 29.40
N PHE A 69 -5.85 -0.14 29.17
CA PHE A 69 -5.63 0.95 28.21
C PHE A 69 -6.57 2.15 28.45
N SER A 70 -7.27 2.59 27.40
CA SER A 70 -8.25 3.67 27.43
C SER A 70 -9.70 3.16 27.53
N PHE A 71 -9.93 1.86 27.79
CA PHE A 71 -11.28 1.24 27.80
C PHE A 71 -12.32 2.03 28.57
N ARG A 72 -11.98 2.54 29.77
CA ARG A 72 -12.94 3.24 30.64
C ARG A 72 -13.50 4.52 30.04
N THR A 73 -12.73 5.19 29.18
CA THR A 73 -13.06 6.52 28.63
C THR A 73 -13.26 6.51 27.12
N ASN A 74 -12.62 5.60 26.38
CA ASN A 74 -12.69 5.50 24.93
C ASN A 74 -13.67 4.40 24.50
N LYS A 75 -14.95 4.76 24.32
CA LYS A 75 -15.96 3.83 23.77
C LYS A 75 -16.11 3.90 22.25
N GLN A 76 -15.24 4.66 21.58
CA GLN A 76 -15.13 4.60 20.11
C GLN A 76 -14.32 3.37 19.69
N ASP A 77 -13.22 3.08 20.38
CA ASP A 77 -12.33 1.97 20.05
C ASP A 77 -12.48 0.75 20.98
N TYR A 78 -13.16 0.87 22.12
CA TYR A 78 -13.45 -0.24 23.02
C TYR A 78 -14.95 -0.46 23.24
N MET A 79 -15.33 -1.71 23.46
CA MET A 79 -16.70 -2.09 23.78
C MET A 79 -17.18 -1.53 25.11
N THR A 80 -18.48 -1.33 25.22
CA THR A 80 -19.19 -1.20 26.50
C THR A 80 -19.47 -2.58 27.09
N TRP A 81 -19.72 -2.65 28.40
CA TRP A 81 -20.12 -3.91 29.03
C TRP A 81 -21.46 -4.45 28.51
N ASP A 82 -22.38 -3.59 28.09
CA ASP A 82 -23.62 -4.02 27.43
C ASP A 82 -23.35 -4.75 26.10
N GLN A 83 -22.41 -4.24 25.31
CA GLN A 83 -21.96 -4.91 24.07
C GLN A 83 -21.24 -6.24 24.35
N ILE A 84 -20.49 -6.32 25.46
CA ILE A 84 -19.87 -7.59 25.90
C ILE A 84 -20.94 -8.59 26.33
N ALA A 85 -21.99 -8.14 27.03
CA ALA A 85 -23.13 -8.97 27.38
C ALA A 85 -23.92 -9.42 26.15
N ASP A 86 -24.02 -8.58 25.11
CA ASP A 86 -24.59 -8.98 23.82
C ASP A 86 -23.80 -10.14 23.19
N LEU A 87 -22.46 -10.06 23.15
CA LEU A 87 -21.63 -11.17 22.66
C LEU A 87 -21.95 -12.49 23.39
N HIS A 88 -22.08 -12.43 24.72
CA HIS A 88 -22.47 -13.61 25.51
C HIS A 88 -23.87 -14.12 25.14
N ARG A 89 -24.86 -13.23 25.01
CA ARG A 89 -26.25 -13.59 24.64
C ARG A 89 -26.34 -14.25 23.26
N ASP A 90 -25.45 -13.91 22.33
CA ASP A 90 -25.37 -14.58 21.03
C ASP A 90 -24.65 -15.93 21.07
N GLY A 91 -24.23 -16.38 22.25
CA GLY A 91 -23.58 -17.67 22.45
C GLY A 91 -22.07 -17.65 22.33
N PHE A 92 -21.42 -16.49 22.22
CA PHE A 92 -19.95 -16.43 22.26
C PHE A 92 -19.41 -16.65 23.68
N GLU A 93 -18.16 -17.08 23.80
CA GLU A 93 -17.50 -17.21 25.09
C GLU A 93 -16.87 -15.88 25.51
N ILE A 94 -17.02 -15.56 26.81
CA ILE A 94 -16.33 -14.46 27.45
C ILE A 94 -15.20 -15.03 28.32
N GLY A 95 -13.96 -14.70 27.96
CA GLY A 95 -12.75 -15.05 28.69
C GLY A 95 -12.19 -13.86 29.48
N ASN A 96 -11.30 -14.14 30.43
CA ASN A 96 -10.66 -13.12 31.27
C ASN A 96 -9.28 -12.73 30.70
N HIS A 97 -9.00 -11.43 30.59
CA HIS A 97 -7.73 -10.89 30.09
C HIS A 97 -7.05 -9.93 31.07
N THR A 98 -7.28 -10.10 32.38
CA THR A 98 -6.92 -9.17 33.46
C THR A 98 -7.63 -7.82 33.36
N ARG A 99 -7.87 -7.15 34.50
CA ARG A 99 -8.54 -5.83 34.51
C ARG A 99 -7.74 -4.78 33.78
N ASP A 100 -6.45 -4.62 34.06
CA ASP A 100 -5.67 -3.47 33.62
C ASP A 100 -4.71 -3.80 32.44
N HIS A 101 -4.93 -4.94 31.77
CA HIS A 101 -4.05 -5.50 30.72
C HIS A 101 -2.61 -5.75 31.20
N TRP A 102 -2.47 -6.22 32.44
CA TRP A 102 -1.14 -6.48 33.00
C TRP A 102 -0.62 -7.86 32.59
N SER A 103 0.52 -7.86 31.90
CA SER A 103 1.30 -9.05 31.58
C SER A 103 1.53 -9.92 32.81
N VAL A 104 1.41 -11.25 32.70
CA VAL A 104 1.65 -12.17 33.83
C VAL A 104 3.14 -12.49 33.93
N ASN A 105 3.81 -11.84 34.87
CA ASN A 105 5.25 -11.98 35.12
C ASN A 105 5.54 -11.97 36.65
N PRO A 106 6.78 -12.20 37.09
CA PRO A 106 7.11 -12.22 38.52
C PRO A 106 6.69 -10.95 39.28
N ASP A 107 6.78 -9.78 38.67
CA ASP A 107 6.49 -8.48 39.30
C ASP A 107 4.98 -8.23 39.49
N THR A 108 4.16 -8.81 38.62
CA THR A 108 2.70 -8.60 38.59
C THR A 108 1.91 -9.77 39.19
N LEU A 109 2.54 -10.93 39.36
CA LEU A 109 1.88 -12.16 39.80
C LEU A 109 1.11 -12.00 41.12
N GLY A 110 1.65 -11.22 42.06
CA GLY A 110 1.00 -10.94 43.35
C GLY A 110 -0.33 -10.19 43.23
N ARG A 111 -0.59 -9.56 42.07
CA ARG A 111 -1.83 -8.83 41.76
C ARG A 111 -2.78 -9.61 40.85
N LEU A 112 -2.37 -10.78 40.33
CA LEU A 112 -3.16 -11.54 39.34
C LEU A 112 -4.56 -11.89 39.85
N ARG A 113 -4.69 -12.28 41.12
CA ARG A 113 -5.99 -12.59 41.73
C ARG A 113 -6.95 -11.41 41.65
N GLU A 114 -6.53 -10.24 42.12
CA GLU A 114 -7.33 -9.00 42.08
C GLU A 114 -7.71 -8.65 40.63
N GLN A 115 -6.75 -8.77 39.71
CA GLN A 115 -6.94 -8.45 38.30
C GLN A 115 -8.00 -9.36 37.64
N VAL A 116 -8.01 -10.65 37.98
CA VAL A 116 -9.00 -11.63 37.50
C VAL A 116 -10.36 -11.39 38.14
N GLU A 117 -10.41 -11.31 39.47
CA GLU A 117 -11.66 -11.19 40.24
C GLU A 117 -12.42 -9.91 39.90
N ALA A 118 -11.73 -8.83 39.51
CA ALA A 118 -12.39 -7.62 39.04
C ALA A 118 -13.16 -7.80 37.73
N ILE A 119 -12.61 -8.56 36.76
CA ILE A 119 -13.33 -8.90 35.53
C ILE A 119 -14.47 -9.87 35.82
N ASP A 120 -14.27 -10.83 36.74
CA ASP A 120 -15.32 -11.77 37.15
C ASP A 120 -16.52 -11.04 37.78
N ALA A 121 -16.25 -10.02 38.61
CA ALA A 121 -17.29 -9.18 39.20
C ALA A 121 -18.10 -8.43 38.14
N ARG A 122 -17.42 -7.87 37.12
CA ARG A 122 -18.10 -7.21 36.00
C ARG A 122 -18.91 -8.20 35.16
N CYS A 123 -18.41 -9.41 34.91
CA CYS A 123 -19.21 -10.46 34.27
C CYS A 123 -20.49 -10.74 35.07
N ALA A 124 -20.39 -10.91 36.38
CA ALA A 124 -21.55 -11.16 37.25
C ALA A 124 -22.58 -10.02 37.22
N GLU A 125 -22.13 -8.76 37.28
CA GLU A 125 -22.99 -7.57 37.18
C GLU A 125 -23.80 -7.52 35.86
N HIS A 126 -23.26 -8.13 34.80
CA HIS A 126 -23.84 -8.14 33.46
C HIS A 126 -24.52 -9.48 33.09
N GLY A 127 -24.70 -10.38 34.07
CA GLY A 127 -25.35 -11.68 33.87
C GLY A 127 -24.53 -12.66 33.03
N ILE A 128 -23.21 -12.46 32.94
CA ILE A 128 -22.27 -13.33 32.24
C ILE A 128 -21.68 -14.32 33.27
N PRO A 129 -21.65 -15.64 32.99
CA PRO A 129 -21.02 -16.62 33.85
C PRO A 129 -19.55 -16.28 34.13
N LYS A 130 -19.05 -16.74 35.29
CA LYS A 130 -17.64 -16.59 35.63
C LYS A 130 -16.76 -17.19 34.50
N PRO A 131 -15.80 -16.43 33.96
CA PRO A 131 -14.90 -16.93 32.92
C PRO A 131 -14.14 -18.19 33.37
N ILE A 132 -14.09 -19.19 32.48
CA ILE A 132 -13.30 -20.43 32.66
C ILE A 132 -12.09 -20.50 31.73
N SER A 133 -11.96 -19.52 30.85
CA SER A 133 -10.85 -19.35 29.90
C SER A 133 -10.09 -18.06 30.21
N PHE A 134 -8.76 -18.14 30.18
CA PHE A 134 -7.85 -17.01 30.42
C PHE A 134 -6.97 -16.71 29.20
N GLY A 135 -6.78 -15.44 28.87
CA GLY A 135 -5.84 -14.99 27.84
C GLY A 135 -4.68 -14.28 28.52
N TYR A 136 -3.43 -14.66 28.26
CA TYR A 136 -2.28 -13.97 28.85
C TYR A 136 -2.00 -12.65 28.13
N PRO A 137 -2.09 -11.47 28.79
CA PRO A 137 -1.76 -10.19 28.16
C PRO A 137 -0.30 -10.15 27.69
N GLY A 138 -0.09 -9.65 26.48
CA GLY A 138 1.24 -9.54 25.87
C GLY A 138 1.98 -10.87 25.66
N ASN A 139 1.26 -12.00 25.70
CA ASN A 139 1.79 -13.36 25.65
C ASN A 139 2.80 -13.70 26.77
N ALA A 140 2.83 -12.90 27.84
CA ALA A 140 3.76 -13.06 28.95
C ALA A 140 3.26 -14.14 29.91
N ILE A 141 4.10 -15.13 30.18
CA ILE A 141 3.79 -16.26 31.06
C ILE A 141 4.73 -16.32 32.26
N ALA A 142 4.19 -16.72 33.42
CA ALA A 142 4.96 -17.09 34.60
C ALA A 142 4.54 -18.50 35.06
N PRO A 143 5.45 -19.48 35.18
CA PRO A 143 5.11 -20.83 35.62
C PRO A 143 4.41 -20.88 36.97
N ALA A 144 4.75 -19.96 37.87
CA ALA A 144 4.13 -19.82 39.18
C ALA A 144 2.66 -19.36 39.13
N ALA A 145 2.16 -18.92 37.96
CA ALA A 145 0.74 -18.59 37.78
C ALA A 145 -0.16 -19.82 37.61
N LEU A 146 0.38 -20.98 37.18
CA LEU A 146 -0.45 -22.16 36.88
C LEU A 146 -1.28 -22.64 38.07
N PRO A 147 -0.72 -22.78 39.30
CA PRO A 147 -1.52 -23.18 40.46
C PRO A 147 -2.57 -22.13 40.82
N LEU A 148 -2.24 -20.84 40.69
CA LEU A 148 -3.16 -19.75 40.98
C LEU A 148 -4.32 -19.71 39.98
N LEU A 149 -4.07 -19.87 38.68
CA LEU A 149 -5.11 -19.93 37.65
C LEU A 149 -6.04 -21.13 37.87
N ARG A 150 -5.51 -22.30 38.26
CA ARG A 150 -6.35 -23.45 38.65
C ARG A 150 -7.21 -23.14 39.89
N GLN A 151 -6.64 -22.51 40.92
CA GLN A 151 -7.39 -22.10 42.11
C GLN A 151 -8.48 -21.08 41.79
N LEU A 152 -8.28 -20.24 40.77
CA LEU A 152 -9.27 -19.27 40.31
C LEU A 152 -10.39 -19.90 39.46
N GLY A 153 -10.23 -21.18 39.06
CA GLY A 153 -11.25 -21.95 38.34
C GLY A 153 -11.06 -21.98 36.82
N PHE A 154 -9.92 -21.53 36.30
CA PHE A 154 -9.64 -21.62 34.86
C PHE A 154 -9.35 -23.05 34.43
N LEU A 155 -9.99 -23.49 33.36
CA LEU A 155 -9.75 -24.76 32.69
C LEU A 155 -8.80 -24.62 31.51
N TRP A 156 -8.90 -23.47 30.83
CA TRP A 156 -8.15 -23.18 29.62
C TRP A 156 -7.41 -21.86 29.77
N ALA A 157 -6.16 -21.79 29.29
CA ALA A 157 -5.50 -20.51 29.14
C ALA A 157 -4.63 -20.47 27.89
N ARG A 158 -4.91 -19.49 27.03
CA ARG A 158 -4.19 -19.26 25.78
C ARG A 158 -3.16 -18.17 26.00
N ARG A 159 -1.91 -18.45 25.62
CA ARG A 159 -0.80 -17.50 25.75
C ARG A 159 -0.43 -16.79 24.47
N GLY A 160 -0.52 -17.41 23.30
CA GLY A 160 0.04 -16.86 22.06
C GLY A 160 1.25 -17.65 21.56
N GLY A 161 2.03 -17.07 20.64
CA GLY A 161 3.20 -17.73 20.04
C GLY A 161 4.50 -17.68 20.86
N ALA A 162 4.58 -16.74 21.81
CA ALA A 162 5.74 -16.57 22.67
C ALA A 162 5.71 -17.57 23.84
N PRO A 163 6.88 -18.06 24.32
CA PRO A 163 8.23 -17.64 23.95
C PRO A 163 8.87 -18.45 22.81
N GLU A 164 8.18 -19.41 22.19
CA GLU A 164 8.75 -20.16 21.08
C GLU A 164 9.02 -19.30 19.85
N HIS A 165 8.10 -18.39 19.51
CA HIS A 165 8.28 -17.37 18.49
C HIS A 165 8.23 -15.97 19.09
N SER A 166 8.95 -15.05 18.45
CA SER A 166 8.92 -13.65 18.84
C SER A 166 7.50 -13.08 18.67
N TYR A 167 7.01 -12.34 19.66
CA TYR A 167 5.65 -11.78 19.70
C TYR A 167 5.29 -11.04 18.41
N GLU A 168 6.22 -10.25 17.91
CA GLU A 168 6.03 -9.34 16.80
C GLU A 168 5.65 -10.05 15.48
N TRP A 169 6.04 -11.32 15.27
CA TRP A 169 5.85 -12.02 13.98
C TRP A 169 4.52 -12.75 13.88
N GLY A 170 3.77 -12.86 14.98
CA GLY A 170 2.47 -13.53 14.99
C GLY A 170 2.51 -15.01 14.60
N ARG A 171 3.65 -15.68 14.82
CA ARG A 171 3.87 -17.10 14.52
C ARG A 171 3.66 -17.94 15.78
N GLY A 172 3.31 -19.20 15.62
CA GLY A 172 3.32 -20.15 16.72
C GLY A 172 2.95 -21.56 16.30
N PHE A 173 2.60 -22.38 17.28
CA PHE A 173 2.31 -23.80 17.13
C PHE A 173 0.84 -24.09 17.43
N ALA A 174 0.24 -25.05 16.72
CA ALA A 174 -1.02 -25.62 17.13
C ALA A 174 -0.91 -26.29 18.49
N TYR A 175 -2.02 -26.27 19.23
CA TYR A 175 -2.16 -26.96 20.50
C TYR A 175 -2.10 -28.46 20.27
N GLU A 176 -1.26 -29.15 21.04
CA GLU A 176 -1.12 -30.61 21.07
C GLU A 176 -1.68 -31.13 22.41
N PRO A 177 -2.97 -31.54 22.47
CA PRO A 177 -3.56 -32.10 23.69
C PRO A 177 -2.74 -33.24 24.30
N GLY A 178 -2.61 -33.24 25.64
CA GLY A 178 -1.79 -34.20 26.38
C GLY A 178 -0.27 -33.90 26.38
N ARG A 179 0.23 -33.20 25.35
CA ARG A 179 1.61 -32.69 25.34
C ARG A 179 1.67 -31.29 25.92
N ASP A 180 0.81 -30.39 25.48
CA ASP A 180 0.74 -29.01 25.96
C ASP A 180 -0.12 -28.91 27.22
N HIS A 181 0.27 -28.01 28.14
CA HIS A 181 -0.53 -27.73 29.32
C HIS A 181 -1.82 -26.96 28.93
N PRO A 182 -3.01 -27.36 29.41
CA PRO A 182 -4.28 -26.68 29.09
C PRO A 182 -4.33 -25.20 29.48
N LEU A 183 -3.50 -24.79 30.44
CA LEU A 183 -3.28 -23.39 30.84
C LEU A 183 -2.06 -22.71 30.19
N LEU A 184 -1.45 -23.28 29.15
CA LEU A 184 -0.35 -22.68 28.37
C LEU A 184 -0.53 -22.94 26.87
N ILE A 185 -1.78 -22.89 26.39
CA ILE A 185 -2.14 -23.19 25.01
C ILE A 185 -1.44 -22.20 24.06
N PRO A 186 -0.58 -22.69 23.15
CA PRO A 186 0.02 -21.84 22.12
C PRO A 186 -1.04 -21.40 21.10
N SER A 187 -0.83 -20.24 20.50
CA SER A 187 -1.54 -19.88 19.27
C SER A 187 -0.75 -20.37 18.06
N ALA A 188 -1.43 -20.99 17.08
CA ALA A 188 -0.86 -21.36 15.80
C ALA A 188 -0.55 -20.14 14.92
N GLY A 189 -1.29 -19.05 15.14
CA GLY A 189 -1.08 -17.77 14.49
C GLY A 189 -1.74 -16.65 15.29
N ASP A 190 -1.13 -15.47 15.23
CA ASP A 190 -1.64 -14.25 15.84
C ASP A 190 -1.62 -13.13 14.80
N ALA A 191 -2.80 -12.58 14.50
CA ALA A 191 -2.99 -11.67 13.38
C ALA A 191 -2.18 -10.38 13.55
N ARG A 192 -1.57 -9.95 12.45
CA ARG A 192 -0.76 -8.72 12.38
C ARG A 192 -1.20 -7.86 11.19
N PRO A 193 -0.89 -6.55 11.19
CA PRO A 193 -1.20 -5.67 10.06
C PRO A 193 -0.60 -6.16 8.74
N ASP A 194 0.54 -6.84 8.80
CA ASP A 194 1.26 -7.39 7.65
C ASP A 194 0.92 -8.86 7.32
N TRP A 195 -0.12 -9.43 7.94
CA TRP A 195 -0.57 -10.79 7.62
C TRP A 195 -1.17 -10.87 6.22
N THR A 196 -0.86 -11.97 5.57
CA THR A 196 -1.43 -12.37 4.28
C THR A 196 -2.32 -13.60 4.44
N MET A 197 -3.09 -13.94 3.40
CA MET A 197 -3.79 -15.22 3.36
C MET A 197 -2.82 -16.41 3.55
N ALA A 198 -1.58 -16.32 3.07
CA ALA A 198 -0.60 -17.40 3.26
C ALA A 198 -0.21 -17.57 4.74
N ASP A 199 -0.11 -16.49 5.51
CA ASP A 199 0.15 -16.56 6.94
C ASP A 199 -1.00 -17.22 7.71
N PHE A 200 -2.23 -16.89 7.32
CA PHE A 200 -3.45 -17.52 7.84
C PHE A 200 -3.50 -19.03 7.52
N LEU A 201 -3.29 -19.40 6.25
CA LEU A 201 -3.28 -20.79 5.79
C LEU A 201 -2.23 -21.61 6.54
N ARG A 202 -1.00 -21.09 6.67
CA ARG A 202 0.06 -21.72 7.45
C ARG A 202 -0.36 -21.99 8.90
N ALA A 203 -1.13 -21.10 9.52
CA ALA A 203 -1.61 -21.29 10.90
C ALA A 203 -2.68 -22.39 10.97
N VAL A 204 -3.69 -22.36 10.09
CA VAL A 204 -4.81 -23.32 10.14
C VAL A 204 -4.45 -24.71 9.60
N ASP A 205 -3.47 -24.82 8.70
CA ASP A 205 -2.94 -26.09 8.17
C ASP A 205 -2.24 -26.94 9.24
N GLN A 206 -2.02 -26.39 10.44
CA GLN A 206 -1.53 -27.14 11.59
C GLN A 206 -2.62 -27.98 12.27
N ALA A 207 -3.91 -27.71 12.01
CA ALA A 207 -5.06 -28.43 12.59
C ALA A 207 -5.27 -29.80 11.95
N ARG A 208 -4.34 -30.73 12.21
CA ARG A 208 -4.34 -32.11 11.70
C ARG A 208 -3.62 -33.03 12.67
N ASP A 209 -3.89 -34.32 12.56
CA ASP A 209 -3.22 -35.36 13.36
C ASP A 209 -3.46 -35.15 14.87
N GLY A 210 -4.69 -34.76 15.24
CA GLY A 210 -5.07 -34.47 16.63
C GLY A 210 -4.58 -33.12 17.17
N ARG A 211 -3.94 -32.28 16.35
CA ARG A 211 -3.57 -30.90 16.70
C ARG A 211 -4.71 -29.93 16.45
N ILE A 212 -4.77 -28.88 17.26
CA ILE A 212 -5.83 -27.87 17.23
C ILE A 212 -5.22 -26.51 16.94
N ALA A 213 -5.61 -25.87 15.85
CA ALA A 213 -5.10 -24.54 15.52
C ALA A 213 -5.87 -23.47 16.31
N VAL A 214 -5.19 -22.83 17.26
CA VAL A 214 -5.75 -21.71 18.02
C VAL A 214 -5.29 -20.40 17.39
N LEU A 215 -6.22 -19.58 16.91
CA LEU A 215 -5.94 -18.31 16.28
C LEU A 215 -6.23 -17.15 17.24
N GLN A 216 -5.31 -16.20 17.27
CA GLN A 216 -5.42 -14.98 18.05
C GLN A 216 -5.65 -13.78 17.12
N PHE A 217 -6.64 -12.98 17.44
CA PHE A 217 -6.94 -11.70 16.80
C PHE A 217 -7.05 -10.63 17.89
N HIS A 218 -6.72 -9.40 17.55
CA HIS A 218 -7.01 -8.24 18.40
C HIS A 218 -8.23 -7.54 17.80
N GLY A 219 -8.11 -6.34 17.21
CA GLY A 219 -9.23 -5.70 16.51
C GLY A 219 -9.29 -5.94 14.99
N VAL A 220 -10.53 -5.91 14.46
CA VAL A 220 -10.83 -6.02 13.02
C VAL A 220 -11.69 -4.82 12.56
N PRO A 221 -11.13 -3.60 12.45
CA PRO A 221 -9.76 -3.22 12.80
C PRO A 221 -9.60 -2.82 14.28
N ASP A 222 -8.36 -2.69 14.73
CA ASP A 222 -7.95 -2.01 15.96
C ASP A 222 -7.32 -0.67 15.58
N ARG A 223 -7.83 0.43 16.12
CA ARG A 223 -7.35 1.78 15.82
C ARG A 223 -6.44 2.34 16.90
N ASP A 224 -6.62 1.90 18.15
CA ASP A 224 -5.81 2.32 19.29
C ASP A 224 -4.48 1.51 19.32
N HIS A 225 -4.50 0.29 18.76
CA HIS A 225 -3.33 -0.60 18.65
C HIS A 225 -3.01 -1.01 17.21
N PRO A 226 -2.54 -0.09 16.37
CA PRO A 226 -2.30 -0.35 14.94
C PRO A 226 -1.18 -1.37 14.66
N TRP A 227 -0.46 -1.89 15.65
CA TRP A 227 0.57 -2.93 15.45
C TRP A 227 0.02 -4.37 15.49
N VAL A 228 -1.23 -4.57 15.92
CA VAL A 228 -1.88 -5.89 16.05
C VAL A 228 -3.23 -5.98 15.33
N HIS A 229 -3.63 -4.93 14.61
CA HIS A 229 -4.89 -4.91 13.88
C HIS A 229 -4.90 -5.89 12.70
N MET A 230 -6.10 -6.28 12.27
CA MET A 230 -6.32 -6.98 11.01
C MET A 230 -7.27 -6.18 10.10
N ASP A 231 -7.00 -6.23 8.79
CA ASP A 231 -7.92 -5.68 7.78
C ASP A 231 -9.26 -6.46 7.75
N PRO A 232 -10.43 -5.79 7.80
CA PRO A 232 -11.73 -6.45 7.77
C PRO A 232 -12.03 -7.27 6.51
N VAL A 233 -11.52 -6.86 5.35
CA VAL A 233 -11.72 -7.59 4.10
C VAL A 233 -10.96 -8.91 4.16
N LEU A 234 -9.69 -8.87 4.58
CA LEU A 234 -8.89 -10.08 4.78
C LEU A 234 -9.52 -10.99 5.85
N PHE A 235 -9.98 -10.44 6.98
CA PHE A 235 -10.65 -11.23 8.02
C PHE A 235 -11.86 -11.98 7.45
N ASN A 236 -12.69 -11.31 6.66
CA ASN A 236 -13.84 -11.94 6.03
C ASN A 236 -13.43 -13.04 5.03
N GLN A 237 -12.35 -12.84 4.27
CA GLN A 237 -11.80 -13.87 3.38
C GLN A 237 -11.32 -15.10 4.18
N CYS A 238 -10.63 -14.89 5.30
CA CYS A 238 -10.19 -15.96 6.20
C CYS A 238 -11.38 -16.75 6.75
N MET A 239 -12.43 -16.07 7.23
CA MET A 239 -13.63 -16.74 7.74
C MET A 239 -14.37 -17.51 6.62
N SER A 240 -14.47 -16.92 5.43
CA SER A 240 -15.03 -17.61 4.26
C SER A 240 -14.22 -18.86 3.88
N HIS A 241 -12.89 -18.80 3.98
CA HIS A 241 -12.03 -19.95 3.75
C HIS A 241 -12.33 -21.08 4.75
N LEU A 242 -12.39 -20.79 6.05
CA LEU A 242 -12.74 -21.79 7.07
C LEU A 242 -14.06 -22.48 6.75
N LYS A 243 -15.08 -21.70 6.36
CA LYS A 243 -16.41 -22.24 6.06
C LYS A 243 -16.40 -23.13 4.83
N THR A 244 -15.80 -22.64 3.74
CA THR A 244 -15.78 -23.33 2.45
C THR A 244 -14.91 -24.57 2.46
N GLN A 245 -13.85 -24.59 3.27
CA GLN A 245 -13.00 -25.77 3.47
C GLN A 245 -13.48 -26.70 4.61
N GLY A 246 -14.66 -26.44 5.19
CA GLY A 246 -15.27 -27.34 6.17
C GLY A 246 -14.51 -27.46 7.48
N PHE A 247 -13.87 -26.39 7.95
CA PHE A 247 -13.27 -26.35 9.28
C PHE A 247 -14.33 -26.39 10.37
N THR A 248 -14.05 -27.11 11.45
CA THR A 248 -14.83 -27.04 12.69
C THR A 248 -14.29 -25.86 13.50
N VAL A 249 -15.12 -24.85 13.75
CA VAL A 249 -14.69 -23.60 14.37
C VAL A 249 -15.43 -23.38 15.69
N VAL A 250 -14.69 -23.35 16.79
CA VAL A 250 -15.24 -23.39 18.15
C VAL A 250 -14.67 -22.31 19.06
N ALA A 251 -15.34 -22.08 20.19
CA ALA A 251 -14.76 -21.31 21.29
C ALA A 251 -13.80 -22.18 22.13
N LEU A 252 -12.92 -21.56 22.91
CA LEU A 252 -11.95 -22.25 23.74
C LEU A 252 -12.62 -23.16 24.78
N ARG A 253 -13.74 -22.75 25.41
CA ARG A 253 -14.51 -23.62 26.31
C ARG A 253 -15.00 -24.91 25.65
N ASP A 254 -15.25 -24.89 24.34
CA ASP A 254 -15.85 -26.02 23.63
C ASP A 254 -14.81 -27.15 23.46
N LEU A 255 -13.52 -26.88 23.73
CA LEU A 255 -12.46 -27.91 23.78
C LEU A 255 -12.76 -29.01 24.81
N SER A 256 -13.57 -28.75 25.83
CA SER A 256 -13.99 -29.76 26.81
C SER A 256 -14.76 -30.93 26.18
N ARG A 257 -15.24 -30.82 24.94
CA ARG A 257 -15.81 -31.93 24.18
C ARG A 257 -14.76 -32.94 23.72
N TYR A 258 -13.52 -32.49 23.49
CA TYR A 258 -12.47 -33.26 22.84
C TYR A 258 -11.27 -33.54 23.75
N VAL A 259 -11.04 -32.71 24.76
CA VAL A 259 -9.83 -32.70 25.58
C VAL A 259 -10.20 -32.61 27.06
N ASP A 260 -9.60 -33.47 27.87
CA ASP A 260 -9.67 -33.38 29.34
C ASP A 260 -8.70 -32.30 29.85
N PRO A 261 -9.19 -31.17 30.41
CA PRO A 261 -8.33 -30.09 30.91
C PRO A 261 -7.55 -30.45 32.19
N SER A 262 -7.85 -31.61 32.81
CA SER A 262 -7.09 -32.11 33.96
C SER A 262 -5.77 -32.78 33.55
N VAL A 263 -5.70 -33.29 32.31
CA VAL A 263 -4.50 -33.92 31.75
C VAL A 263 -3.49 -32.84 31.37
N ALA A 264 -2.37 -32.82 32.09
CA ALA A 264 -1.29 -31.86 31.89
C ALA A 264 0.08 -32.53 32.01
N PRO A 265 1.09 -32.08 31.25
CA PRO A 265 2.46 -32.58 31.38
C PRO A 265 3.04 -32.18 32.74
N LEU A 266 3.91 -33.03 33.31
CA LEU A 266 4.60 -32.74 34.57
C LEU A 266 5.55 -31.54 34.46
N GLN A 267 6.20 -31.37 33.29
CA GLN A 267 7.20 -30.34 33.03
C GLN A 267 6.83 -29.50 31.82
N PRO A 268 5.78 -28.66 31.91
CA PRO A 268 5.27 -27.89 30.78
C PRO A 268 6.31 -26.94 30.16
N MET A 269 7.24 -26.41 30.97
CA MET A 269 8.27 -25.50 30.48
C MET A 269 9.34 -26.21 29.64
N GLU A 270 9.64 -27.48 29.89
CA GLU A 270 10.61 -28.22 29.09
C GLU A 270 10.11 -28.45 27.66
N ILE A 271 8.79 -28.59 27.47
CA ILE A 271 8.18 -28.69 26.14
C ILE A 271 8.39 -27.41 25.34
N ILE A 272 8.18 -26.25 25.99
CA ILE A 272 8.41 -24.93 25.40
C ILE A 272 9.90 -24.76 25.04
N GLU A 273 10.82 -25.09 25.95
CA GLU A 273 12.26 -25.01 25.68
C GLU A 273 12.70 -25.95 24.56
N ARG A 274 12.13 -27.16 24.49
CA ARG A 274 12.41 -28.09 23.39
C ARG A 274 11.93 -27.54 22.05
N ARG A 275 10.73 -26.94 21.99
CA ARG A 275 10.23 -26.29 20.76
C ARG A 275 11.13 -25.12 20.33
N LYS A 276 11.61 -24.30 21.27
CA LYS A 276 12.59 -23.23 20.97
C LYS A 276 13.85 -23.79 20.31
N GLN A 277 14.34 -24.95 20.75
CA GLN A 277 15.53 -25.60 20.17
C GLN A 277 15.28 -26.22 18.78
N THR A 278 14.04 -26.52 18.40
CA THR A 278 13.72 -27.02 17.06
C THR A 278 13.73 -25.93 15.98
N ARG A 279 13.79 -24.65 16.37
CA ARG A 279 13.90 -23.54 15.43
C ARG A 279 15.29 -23.50 14.83
N THR A 280 15.34 -23.36 13.52
CA THR A 280 16.59 -23.15 12.79
C THR A 280 16.85 -21.68 12.55
N GLU A 281 15.83 -20.82 12.62
CA GLU A 281 15.96 -19.41 12.28
C GLU A 281 16.85 -18.64 13.26
N VAL A 282 17.77 -17.87 12.69
CA VAL A 282 18.63 -16.92 13.39
C VAL A 282 17.93 -15.57 13.40
N ARG A 283 17.75 -15.01 14.59
CA ARG A 283 17.27 -13.65 14.79
C ARG A 283 18.46 -12.70 14.97
N PHE A 284 18.47 -11.63 14.18
CA PHE A 284 19.48 -10.58 14.28
C PHE A 284 18.87 -9.22 13.93
N ASP A 285 19.47 -8.16 14.46
CA ASP A 285 19.08 -6.78 14.13
C ASP A 285 19.87 -6.27 12.92
N GLY A 286 19.35 -5.26 12.25
CA GLY A 286 20.03 -4.62 11.13
C GLY A 286 19.90 -3.11 11.21
N ARG A 287 20.91 -2.40 10.72
CA ARG A 287 20.95 -0.94 10.73
C ARG A 287 21.22 -0.42 9.33
N ILE A 288 20.42 0.54 8.89
CA ILE A 288 20.66 1.26 7.65
C ILE A 288 21.22 2.63 8.02
N LEU A 289 22.45 2.88 7.60
CA LEU A 289 23.22 4.04 8.02
C LEU A 289 23.57 4.90 6.81
N SER A 290 23.58 6.23 6.99
CA SER A 290 24.26 7.11 6.05
C SER A 290 25.76 6.82 6.10
N GLY A 291 26.36 6.60 4.94
CA GLY A 291 27.80 6.43 4.78
C GLY A 291 28.57 7.69 5.18
N ASP A 292 27.94 8.86 5.06
CA ASP A 292 28.57 10.16 5.31
C ASP A 292 28.50 10.56 6.79
N THR A 293 27.34 10.39 7.42
CA THR A 293 27.11 10.85 8.81
C THR A 293 27.16 9.71 9.84
N GLY A 294 26.97 8.46 9.41
CA GLY A 294 26.82 7.31 10.29
C GLY A 294 25.47 7.24 11.01
N GLU A 295 24.54 8.15 10.74
CA GLU A 295 23.21 8.18 11.34
C GLU A 295 22.28 7.13 10.72
N LEU A 296 21.32 6.65 11.51
CA LEU A 296 20.24 5.80 11.00
C LEU A 296 19.37 6.58 10.02
N ILE A 297 19.13 5.99 8.86
CA ILE A 297 18.28 6.59 7.81
C ILE A 297 17.14 5.64 7.43
N PRO A 298 15.95 6.17 7.11
CA PRO A 298 14.86 5.37 6.58
C PRO A 298 15.16 4.99 5.13
N ALA A 299 14.85 3.76 4.74
CA ALA A 299 15.12 3.25 3.39
C ALA A 299 14.23 2.05 3.04
N ARG A 300 14.18 1.73 1.76
CA ARG A 300 13.61 0.50 1.23
C ARG A 300 14.61 -0.65 1.35
N LEU A 301 14.14 -1.81 1.80
CA LEU A 301 14.92 -3.02 2.04
C LEU A 301 14.30 -4.22 1.31
N TYR A 302 15.14 -4.94 0.59
CA TYR A 302 14.86 -6.22 -0.06
C TYR A 302 15.73 -7.29 0.59
N VAL A 303 15.16 -8.45 0.88
CA VAL A 303 15.90 -9.63 1.35
C VAL A 303 15.46 -10.83 0.55
N ARG A 304 16.41 -11.47 -0.14
CA ARG A 304 16.17 -12.65 -0.97
C ARG A 304 17.07 -13.80 -0.56
N ASP A 305 16.53 -15.00 -0.44
CA ASP A 305 17.35 -16.20 -0.28
C ASP A 305 17.95 -16.65 -1.63
N ALA A 306 18.87 -17.63 -1.57
CA ALA A 306 19.51 -18.20 -2.74
C ALA A 306 18.56 -18.89 -3.74
N ALA A 307 17.34 -19.26 -3.31
CA ALA A 307 16.29 -19.81 -4.18
C ALA A 307 15.40 -18.70 -4.79
N GLY A 308 15.68 -17.44 -4.48
CA GLY A 308 14.94 -16.27 -4.94
C GLY A 308 13.70 -15.93 -4.12
N GLY A 309 13.47 -16.61 -2.98
CA GLY A 309 12.37 -16.38 -2.06
C GLY A 309 12.51 -15.06 -1.28
N TRP A 310 11.38 -14.40 -1.03
CA TRP A 310 11.32 -13.08 -0.40
C TRP A 310 11.17 -13.15 1.12
N TRP A 311 11.94 -12.33 1.83
CA TRP A 311 11.87 -12.19 3.27
C TRP A 311 11.68 -10.73 3.67
N PHE A 312 10.90 -10.50 4.71
CA PHE A 312 10.47 -9.16 5.12
C PHE A 312 10.94 -8.88 6.53
N ALA A 313 11.74 -7.82 6.70
CA ALA A 313 12.14 -7.34 8.02
C ALA A 313 10.97 -6.62 8.69
N LYS A 314 10.98 -6.57 10.03
CA LYS A 314 10.17 -5.58 10.75
C LYS A 314 11.04 -4.56 11.45
N SER A 315 10.43 -3.45 11.84
CA SER A 315 11.07 -2.45 12.67
C SER A 315 11.30 -3.00 14.09
N SER A 316 12.40 -2.57 14.71
CA SER A 316 12.61 -2.74 16.16
C SER A 316 11.69 -1.85 16.99
N SER A 317 11.05 -0.84 16.38
CA SER A 317 10.07 0.03 17.02
C SER A 317 8.64 -0.44 16.75
N MET A 318 7.83 -0.52 17.80
CA MET A 318 6.40 -0.82 17.71
C MET A 318 5.58 0.38 17.23
N THR A 319 6.05 1.60 17.48
CA THR A 319 5.34 2.85 17.12
C THR A 319 5.72 3.38 15.74
N GLU A 320 6.86 2.95 15.21
CA GLU A 320 7.30 3.21 13.84
C GLU A 320 7.50 1.86 13.14
N PRO A 321 6.43 1.20 12.67
CA PRO A 321 6.54 -0.10 12.03
C PRO A 321 7.23 -0.01 10.67
N ALA A 322 7.78 -1.13 10.21
CA ALA A 322 8.18 -1.28 8.82
C ALA A 322 6.94 -1.54 7.97
N ILE A 323 6.87 -0.94 6.77
CA ILE A 323 5.70 -1.09 5.89
C ILE A 323 6.03 -2.03 4.74
N ARG A 324 5.33 -3.16 4.71
CA ARG A 324 5.44 -4.17 3.66
C ARG A 324 4.75 -3.69 2.37
N TYR A 325 5.39 -3.93 1.24
CA TYR A 325 4.83 -3.68 -0.08
C TYR A 325 4.98 -4.92 -0.94
N GLU A 326 3.85 -5.42 -1.44
CA GLU A 326 3.80 -6.61 -2.27
C GLU A 326 2.84 -6.36 -3.42
N ARG A 327 3.39 -6.22 -4.62
CA ARG A 327 2.60 -6.04 -5.84
C ARG A 327 3.15 -6.91 -6.96
N LYS A 328 2.21 -7.54 -7.66
CA LYS A 328 2.46 -8.33 -8.86
C LYS A 328 1.58 -7.75 -9.96
N SER A 329 2.14 -7.57 -11.14
CA SER A 329 1.37 -7.09 -12.28
C SER A 329 0.34 -8.14 -12.71
N SER A 330 -0.85 -7.69 -13.09
CA SER A 330 -1.82 -8.53 -13.82
C SER A 330 -1.40 -8.76 -15.28
N PHE A 331 -0.45 -7.97 -15.80
CA PHE A 331 -0.02 -8.04 -17.19
C PHE A 331 1.20 -8.95 -17.40
N SER A 332 2.05 -9.13 -16.38
CA SER A 332 3.22 -9.99 -16.43
C SER A 332 3.52 -10.59 -15.06
N ALA A 333 3.62 -11.92 -14.99
CA ALA A 333 3.93 -12.64 -13.76
C ALA A 333 5.36 -12.35 -13.24
N ASP A 334 6.26 -11.92 -14.12
CA ASP A 334 7.65 -11.58 -13.78
C ASP A 334 7.79 -10.16 -13.22
N SER A 335 6.77 -9.31 -13.42
CA SER A 335 6.76 -7.93 -12.93
C SER A 335 6.26 -7.89 -11.48
N VAL A 336 7.21 -8.05 -10.56
CA VAL A 336 6.97 -8.24 -9.13
C VAL A 336 7.82 -7.28 -8.30
N GLU A 337 7.18 -6.55 -7.39
CA GLU A 337 7.82 -5.60 -6.48
C GLU A 337 7.47 -5.97 -5.04
N MET A 338 8.48 -6.44 -4.29
CA MET A 338 8.33 -7.02 -2.95
C MET A 338 9.42 -6.45 -2.05
N HIS A 339 9.05 -5.58 -1.11
CA HIS A 339 10.00 -4.96 -0.19
C HIS A 339 9.36 -4.57 1.13
N VAL A 340 10.19 -4.12 2.06
CA VAL A 340 9.74 -3.33 3.21
C VAL A 340 10.38 -1.96 3.18
N THR A 341 9.65 -0.94 3.62
CA THR A 341 10.25 0.35 3.99
C THR A 341 10.46 0.35 5.49
N VAL A 342 11.70 0.63 5.92
CA VAL A 342 12.07 0.68 7.34
C VAL A 342 12.28 2.14 7.76
N PRO A 343 11.84 2.53 8.96
CA PRO A 343 12.10 3.87 9.48
C PRO A 343 13.58 4.05 9.86
N ALA A 344 13.95 5.23 10.35
CA ALA A 344 15.27 5.53 10.91
C ALA A 344 15.51 4.85 12.27
N ARG A 345 15.31 3.53 12.32
CA ARG A 345 15.46 2.65 13.48
C ARG A 345 16.15 1.36 13.02
N PRO A 346 16.73 0.58 13.93
CA PRO A 346 17.12 -0.78 13.59
C PRO A 346 15.92 -1.58 13.07
N PHE A 347 16.15 -2.45 12.10
CA PHE A 347 15.19 -3.46 11.67
C PHE A 347 15.59 -4.82 12.27
N ARG A 348 14.71 -5.81 12.18
CA ARG A 348 14.94 -7.16 12.69
C ARG A 348 14.55 -8.18 11.64
N LEU A 349 15.40 -9.19 11.51
CA LEU A 349 15.20 -10.33 10.63
C LEU A 349 15.19 -11.62 11.47
N GLU A 350 14.43 -12.60 10.99
CA GLU A 350 14.41 -13.97 11.51
C GLU A 350 14.48 -14.91 10.30
N LEU A 351 15.68 -15.44 10.03
CA LEU A 351 16.01 -16.16 8.79
C LEU A 351 16.67 -17.50 9.10
N PRO A 352 16.36 -18.59 8.39
CA PRO A 352 17.17 -19.82 8.42
C PRO A 352 18.65 -19.54 8.10
N PRO A 353 19.60 -20.37 8.59
CA PRO A 353 21.00 -20.23 8.24
C PRO A 353 21.19 -20.44 6.73
N GLY A 354 22.01 -19.61 6.10
CA GLY A 354 22.20 -19.64 4.66
C GLY A 354 22.60 -18.30 4.07
N ARG A 355 22.75 -18.25 2.75
CA ARG A 355 23.11 -17.05 2.02
C ARG A 355 21.87 -16.27 1.57
N TYR A 356 21.93 -14.97 1.74
CA TYR A 356 20.88 -14.03 1.35
C TYR A 356 21.49 -12.83 0.64
N GLU A 357 20.82 -12.36 -0.41
CA GLU A 357 21.06 -11.05 -0.99
C GLU A 357 20.20 -10.02 -0.25
N VAL A 358 20.84 -8.98 0.26
CA VAL A 358 20.18 -7.83 0.87
C VAL A 358 20.41 -6.61 -0.01
N SER A 359 19.33 -6.02 -0.51
CA SER A 359 19.41 -4.77 -1.27
C SER A 359 18.74 -3.63 -0.51
N VAL A 360 19.38 -2.46 -0.50
CA VAL A 360 18.87 -1.25 0.16
C VAL A 360 18.86 -0.09 -0.82
N GLU A 361 17.75 0.64 -0.86
CA GLU A 361 17.57 1.80 -1.74
C GLU A 361 16.89 2.95 -0.97
N LYS A 362 17.29 4.19 -1.26
CA LYS A 362 16.65 5.40 -0.71
C LYS A 362 16.44 6.40 -1.84
N GLY A 363 15.23 6.42 -2.41
CA GLY A 363 14.89 7.35 -3.49
C GLY A 363 15.82 7.28 -4.70
N LYS A 364 16.05 8.42 -5.35
CA LYS A 364 16.90 8.53 -6.55
C LYS A 364 18.27 9.15 -6.31
N GLU A 365 18.49 9.74 -5.14
CA GLU A 365 19.68 10.55 -4.85
C GLU A 365 20.77 9.76 -4.12
N TRP A 366 20.54 8.47 -3.91
CA TRP A 366 21.43 7.55 -3.21
C TRP A 366 21.82 6.38 -4.11
N HIS A 367 23.04 5.88 -3.96
CA HIS A 367 23.47 4.67 -4.64
C HIS A 367 22.76 3.47 -4.01
N PRO A 368 22.15 2.57 -4.81
CA PRO A 368 21.64 1.31 -4.28
C PRO A 368 22.81 0.50 -3.68
N LEU A 369 22.58 -0.11 -2.53
CA LEU A 369 23.52 -1.08 -1.94
C LEU A 369 22.98 -2.48 -2.17
N ILE A 370 23.78 -3.36 -2.75
CA ILE A 370 23.50 -4.80 -2.82
C ILE A 370 24.63 -5.51 -2.07
N GLN A 371 24.26 -6.32 -1.08
CA GLN A 371 25.21 -7.02 -0.23
C GLN A 371 24.74 -8.46 0.02
N GLU A 372 25.62 -9.42 -0.21
CA GLU A 372 25.39 -10.80 0.26
C GLU A 372 25.70 -10.91 1.75
N ILE A 373 24.81 -11.57 2.50
CA ILE A 373 25.01 -11.93 3.90
C ILE A 373 24.93 -13.45 4.07
N ASP A 374 25.77 -13.98 4.94
CA ASP A 374 25.81 -15.40 5.29
C ASP A 374 25.31 -15.57 6.73
N VAL A 375 24.02 -15.90 6.86
CA VAL A 375 23.33 -16.02 8.14
C VAL A 375 23.78 -17.30 8.83
N LYS A 376 24.33 -17.16 10.04
CA LYS A 376 24.86 -18.26 10.86
C LYS A 376 24.36 -18.17 12.29
N PRO A 377 24.26 -19.30 13.01
CA PRO A 377 23.99 -19.29 14.44
C PRO A 377 24.92 -18.32 15.19
N GLY A 378 24.35 -17.49 16.06
CA GLY A 378 25.08 -16.47 16.82
C GLY A 378 25.27 -15.12 16.11
N MET A 379 24.82 -14.97 14.86
CA MET A 379 24.75 -13.65 14.21
C MET A 379 23.83 -12.73 15.02
N SER A 380 24.32 -11.52 15.34
CA SER A 380 23.59 -10.56 16.19
C SER A 380 23.17 -9.29 15.44
N ALA A 381 23.98 -8.84 14.48
CA ALA A 381 23.70 -7.61 13.75
C ALA A 381 24.27 -7.59 12.31
N VAL A 382 23.69 -6.73 11.46
CA VAL A 382 24.24 -6.32 10.16
C VAL A 382 24.13 -4.80 9.97
N ASP A 383 25.18 -4.16 9.46
CA ASP A 383 25.17 -2.74 9.09
C ASP A 383 25.21 -2.58 7.58
N LEU A 384 24.29 -1.77 7.06
CA LEU A 384 24.12 -1.47 5.65
C LEU A 384 24.32 0.03 5.45
N ARG A 385 25.36 0.43 4.72
CA ARG A 385 25.77 1.84 4.57
C ARG A 385 25.46 2.36 3.17
N LEU A 386 24.49 3.27 3.07
CA LEU A 386 24.15 3.93 1.80
C LEU A 386 24.99 5.18 1.60
N ARG A 387 25.35 5.48 0.34
CA ARG A 387 26.05 6.71 -0.02
C ARG A 387 25.16 7.58 -0.89
N ARG A 388 25.06 8.86 -0.53
CA ARG A 388 24.34 9.86 -1.32
C ARG A 388 25.23 10.34 -2.47
N TRP A 389 24.66 10.47 -3.66
CA TRP A 389 25.38 10.98 -4.84
C TRP A 389 24.85 12.31 -5.36
N SER A 390 23.65 12.71 -4.94
CA SER A 390 23.07 14.02 -5.23
C SER A 390 22.27 14.56 -4.03
N ASP A 391 22.12 15.88 -3.96
CA ASP A 391 21.29 16.56 -2.97
C ASP A 391 20.70 17.83 -3.61
N VAL A 392 19.83 17.63 -4.61
CA VAL A 392 19.31 18.75 -5.40
C VAL A 392 18.35 19.63 -4.58
N ALA A 393 17.90 19.15 -3.42
CA ALA A 393 17.15 19.95 -2.45
C ALA A 393 17.98 21.12 -1.89
N ARG A 394 19.32 20.98 -1.79
CA ARG A 394 20.21 22.12 -1.45
C ARG A 394 20.22 23.21 -2.52
N GLU A 395 19.92 22.82 -3.75
CA GLU A 395 19.74 23.73 -4.88
C GLU A 395 18.29 24.17 -5.04
N GLY A 396 17.40 23.86 -4.10
CA GLY A 396 15.99 24.24 -4.12
C GLY A 396 15.12 23.41 -5.06
N TRP A 397 15.56 22.23 -5.48
CA TRP A 397 14.75 21.29 -6.25
C TRP A 397 14.14 20.23 -5.33
N TYR A 398 12.81 20.13 -5.32
CA TYR A 398 12.10 19.20 -4.44
C TYR A 398 11.24 18.24 -5.25
N SER A 399 11.33 16.96 -4.92
CA SER A 399 10.67 15.87 -5.64
C SER A 399 9.18 15.74 -5.31
N GLY A 400 8.41 15.20 -6.24
CA GLY A 400 7.04 14.78 -5.98
C GLY A 400 6.56 13.64 -6.87
N ASP A 401 5.60 12.90 -6.33
CA ASP A 401 4.81 11.88 -7.01
C ASP A 401 3.35 12.33 -6.96
N VAL A 402 2.82 12.76 -8.12
CA VAL A 402 1.51 13.40 -8.18
C VAL A 402 0.34 12.41 -8.33
N HIS A 403 0.65 11.12 -8.44
CA HIS A 403 -0.34 10.08 -8.69
C HIS A 403 0.10 8.77 -8.04
N ASN A 404 -0.49 8.48 -6.89
CA ASN A 404 -0.32 7.22 -6.18
C ASN A 404 -1.61 6.79 -5.47
N HIS A 405 -1.74 5.49 -5.25
CA HIS A 405 -2.78 4.84 -4.46
C HIS A 405 -2.16 4.22 -3.21
N ARG A 406 -1.25 4.96 -2.55
CA ARG A 406 -0.65 4.50 -1.30
C ARG A 406 -1.60 4.83 -0.16
N ASN A 407 -1.80 3.86 0.75
CA ASN A 407 -2.58 4.12 1.95
C ASN A 407 -1.98 5.32 2.69
N PRO A 408 -2.75 6.39 2.96
CA PRO A 408 -2.22 7.57 3.62
C PRO A 408 -1.53 7.29 4.97
N ALA A 409 -1.93 6.23 5.68
CA ALA A 409 -1.28 5.81 6.92
C ALA A 409 0.17 5.34 6.74
N ASP A 410 0.53 4.87 5.54
CA ASP A 410 1.88 4.38 5.22
C ASP A 410 2.82 5.51 4.80
N LEU A 411 2.27 6.63 4.31
CA LEU A 411 3.05 7.73 3.72
C LEU A 411 4.13 8.30 4.63
N PRO A 412 3.92 8.49 5.96
CA PRO A 412 4.98 8.99 6.83
C PRO A 412 6.26 8.15 6.83
N ASN A 413 6.15 6.83 6.73
CA ASN A 413 7.32 5.95 6.63
C ASN A 413 7.86 5.95 5.19
N VAL A 414 6.99 5.68 4.23
CA VAL A 414 7.37 5.41 2.83
C VAL A 414 7.98 6.64 2.18
N MET A 415 7.44 7.84 2.40
CA MET A 415 8.00 9.07 1.84
C MET A 415 9.43 9.33 2.33
N ARG A 416 9.68 9.12 3.63
CA ARG A 416 11.03 9.26 4.21
C ARG A 416 11.98 8.20 3.66
N ALA A 417 11.51 6.96 3.48
CA ALA A 417 12.30 5.87 2.89
C ALA A 417 12.62 6.12 1.40
N GLU A 418 11.72 6.77 0.66
CA GLU A 418 11.88 7.09 -0.77
C GLU A 418 12.51 8.46 -1.06
N ASP A 419 12.85 9.20 0.01
CA ASP A 419 13.35 10.58 -0.09
C ASP A 419 12.47 11.43 -1.02
N LEU A 420 11.15 11.38 -0.79
CA LEU A 420 10.13 11.98 -1.65
C LEU A 420 9.45 13.16 -0.96
N ASN A 421 9.69 14.39 -1.42
CA ASN A 421 9.24 15.58 -0.69
C ASN A 421 7.71 15.76 -0.71
N VAL A 422 7.05 15.51 -1.84
CA VAL A 422 5.60 15.67 -2.00
C VAL A 422 4.94 14.39 -2.51
N ALA A 423 3.89 13.92 -1.83
CA ALA A 423 3.05 12.83 -2.32
C ALA A 423 1.59 13.28 -2.43
N LEU A 424 0.96 13.05 -3.57
CA LEU A 424 -0.44 13.36 -3.81
C LEU A 424 -1.25 12.06 -4.00
N PRO A 425 -1.68 11.40 -2.89
CA PRO A 425 -2.47 10.17 -2.99
C PRO A 425 -3.87 10.45 -3.56
N MET A 426 -4.36 9.55 -4.41
CA MET A 426 -5.74 9.54 -4.90
C MET A 426 -6.68 9.05 -3.79
N VAL A 427 -7.01 9.95 -2.87
CA VAL A 427 -7.92 9.66 -1.75
C VAL A 427 -9.32 9.35 -2.26
N ASP A 428 -9.78 10.11 -3.24
CA ASP A 428 -11.02 9.88 -3.95
C ASP A 428 -10.72 9.34 -5.35
N TRP A 429 -11.39 8.27 -5.75
CA TRP A 429 -11.15 7.59 -7.01
C TRP A 429 -12.46 6.99 -7.51
N THR A 430 -12.81 7.07 -8.79
CA THR A 430 -13.95 6.32 -9.35
C THR A 430 -13.57 5.58 -10.61
N THR A 431 -14.17 4.39 -10.79
CA THR A 431 -14.01 3.58 -11.99
C THR A 431 -15.26 3.49 -12.87
N VAL A 432 -16.31 4.20 -12.49
CA VAL A 432 -17.65 4.12 -13.09
C VAL A 432 -18.13 5.52 -13.39
N ASP A 433 -18.54 5.77 -14.63
CA ASP A 433 -18.98 7.08 -15.14
C ASP A 433 -20.09 7.74 -14.33
N THR A 434 -21.00 6.92 -13.78
CA THR A 434 -22.22 7.30 -13.06
C THR A 434 -22.05 7.39 -11.55
N VAL A 435 -20.86 7.09 -11.02
CA VAL A 435 -20.59 7.07 -9.58
C VAL A 435 -19.57 8.14 -9.23
N ALA A 436 -19.91 9.00 -8.27
CA ALA A 436 -19.02 10.04 -7.81
C ALA A 436 -17.80 9.46 -7.05
N PRO A 437 -16.59 10.02 -7.22
CA PRO A 437 -15.38 9.58 -6.50
C PRO A 437 -15.56 9.53 -4.99
N ALA A 438 -16.24 10.51 -4.40
CA ALA A 438 -16.40 10.61 -2.94
C ALA A 438 -17.17 9.43 -2.30
N VAL A 439 -17.94 8.67 -3.08
CA VAL A 439 -18.80 7.58 -2.60
C VAL A 439 -18.58 6.26 -3.34
N SER A 440 -17.55 6.17 -4.20
CA SER A 440 -17.30 5.02 -5.06
C SER A 440 -16.89 3.74 -4.30
N GLY A 441 -16.34 3.91 -3.08
CA GLY A 441 -15.69 2.84 -2.32
C GLY A 441 -14.37 2.35 -2.90
N ARG A 442 -13.84 3.00 -3.96
CA ARG A 442 -12.52 2.68 -4.56
C ARG A 442 -11.36 3.38 -3.86
N GLY A 443 -11.60 4.60 -3.38
CA GLY A 443 -10.61 5.39 -2.65
C GLY A 443 -10.35 4.88 -1.22
N PHE A 444 -9.70 5.70 -0.41
CA PHE A 444 -9.38 5.34 0.98
C PHE A 444 -10.53 5.71 1.94
N PRO A 445 -10.98 4.77 2.79
CA PRO A 445 -11.98 5.09 3.81
C PRO A 445 -11.34 5.95 4.91
N GLY A 446 -11.95 7.10 5.21
CA GLY A 446 -11.47 7.95 6.30
C GLY A 446 -11.97 9.39 6.21
N ALA A 447 -11.97 10.09 7.34
CA ALA A 447 -12.26 11.51 7.40
C ALA A 447 -10.97 12.31 7.14
N TYR A 448 -10.57 12.40 5.87
CA TYR A 448 -9.40 13.18 5.48
C TYR A 448 -9.76 14.67 5.38
N GLY A 449 -9.01 15.55 6.05
CA GLY A 449 -9.17 17.00 5.96
C GLY A 449 -8.72 17.60 4.62
N ASN A 450 -8.74 18.93 4.48
CA ASN A 450 -8.23 19.65 3.30
C ASN A 450 -6.78 20.15 3.48
N GLU A 451 -6.23 20.11 4.69
CA GLU A 451 -4.91 20.67 4.93
C GLU A 451 -3.80 19.69 4.51
N PRO A 452 -2.65 20.17 3.99
CA PRO A 452 -1.47 19.36 3.81
C PRO A 452 -1.01 18.75 5.14
N VAL A 453 -0.63 17.47 5.11
CA VAL A 453 -0.16 16.72 6.27
C VAL A 453 1.36 16.63 6.20
N TYR A 454 2.03 17.35 7.08
CA TYR A 454 3.47 17.37 7.19
C TYR A 454 3.96 16.16 7.99
N VAL A 455 4.84 15.37 7.36
CA VAL A 455 5.55 14.26 8.00
C VAL A 455 6.77 14.79 8.75
N ASP A 456 7.48 15.74 8.12
CA ASP A 456 8.56 16.52 8.71
C ASP A 456 8.74 17.84 7.92
N ALA A 457 9.87 18.53 8.10
CA ALA A 457 10.16 19.81 7.46
C ALA A 457 10.26 19.74 5.92
N LEU A 458 10.54 18.57 5.33
CA LEU A 458 10.78 18.39 3.90
C LEU A 458 9.82 17.39 3.23
N HIS A 459 8.98 16.70 4.01
CA HIS A 459 8.05 15.69 3.52
C HIS A 459 6.61 16.07 3.86
N VAL A 460 5.75 16.19 2.84
CA VAL A 460 4.34 16.57 2.97
C VAL A 460 3.49 15.80 1.98
N TRP A 461 2.34 15.28 2.44
CA TRP A 461 1.33 14.74 1.53
C TRP A 461 0.04 15.53 1.67
N HIS A 462 -0.77 15.55 0.62
CA HIS A 462 -2.03 16.29 0.63
C HIS A 462 -3.19 15.35 0.29
N PRO A 463 -4.25 15.29 1.12
CA PRO A 463 -5.39 14.39 0.91
C PRO A 463 -6.35 14.79 -0.23
N ARG A 464 -6.26 15.99 -0.80
CA ARG A 464 -7.26 16.44 -1.79
C ARG A 464 -6.76 16.29 -3.20
N ASN A 465 -6.72 15.04 -3.62
CA ASN A 465 -6.53 14.67 -5.01
C ASN A 465 -7.56 13.59 -5.39
N THR A 466 -8.10 13.71 -6.59
CA THR A 466 -9.18 12.85 -7.10
C THR A 466 -8.82 12.28 -8.46
N GLU A 467 -9.05 10.99 -8.66
CA GLU A 467 -8.95 10.35 -9.97
C GLU A 467 -10.33 9.94 -10.52
N TYR A 468 -10.55 10.23 -11.80
CA TYR A 468 -11.64 9.69 -12.60
C TYR A 468 -11.08 8.70 -13.63
N GLU A 469 -10.92 7.42 -13.29
CA GLU A 469 -10.39 6.37 -14.18
C GLU A 469 -11.52 5.47 -14.70
N ILE A 470 -12.17 5.88 -15.78
CA ILE A 470 -13.45 5.28 -16.17
C ILE A 470 -13.24 4.01 -16.99
N PHE A 471 -13.50 2.85 -16.37
CA PHE A 471 -13.54 1.54 -17.02
C PHE A 471 -14.95 1.08 -17.40
N THR A 472 -15.97 1.58 -16.69
CA THR A 472 -17.38 1.22 -16.90
C THR A 472 -18.18 2.46 -17.27
N THR A 473 -18.87 2.39 -18.41
CA THR A 473 -19.73 3.46 -18.93
C THR A 473 -21.14 2.91 -19.16
N ALA A 474 -22.17 3.60 -18.64
CA ALA A 474 -23.57 3.15 -18.74
C ALA A 474 -23.79 1.68 -18.33
N GLY A 475 -23.09 1.23 -17.29
CA GLY A 475 -23.16 -0.15 -16.77
C GLY A 475 -22.50 -1.23 -17.64
N ARG A 476 -21.72 -0.84 -18.66
CA ARG A 476 -21.00 -1.77 -19.54
C ARG A 476 -19.50 -1.53 -19.46
N SER A 477 -18.72 -2.60 -19.67
CA SER A 477 -17.27 -2.48 -19.84
C SER A 477 -16.98 -1.66 -21.09
N HIS A 478 -16.50 -0.44 -20.88
CA HIS A 478 -16.20 0.54 -21.92
C HIS A 478 -15.27 1.58 -21.32
N THR A 479 -13.97 1.30 -21.43
CA THR A 479 -12.92 2.17 -20.92
C THR A 479 -12.86 3.48 -21.69
N LEU A 480 -12.87 4.62 -20.99
CA LEU A 480 -12.68 5.94 -21.59
C LEU A 480 -11.23 6.42 -21.40
N GLY A 481 -10.70 6.35 -20.18
CA GLY A 481 -9.45 7.01 -19.78
C GLY A 481 -9.47 7.50 -18.35
N ALA A 482 -8.40 8.20 -17.98
CA ALA A 482 -8.24 8.83 -16.69
C ALA A 482 -7.81 10.29 -16.78
N PHE A 483 -8.18 11.05 -15.77
CA PHE A 483 -7.56 12.32 -15.43
C PHE A 483 -7.61 12.53 -13.93
N LEU A 484 -6.71 13.38 -13.47
CA LEU A 484 -6.56 13.70 -12.07
C LEU A 484 -6.96 15.15 -11.82
N VAL A 485 -7.61 15.40 -10.70
CA VAL A 485 -7.78 16.73 -10.14
C VAL A 485 -6.92 16.81 -8.90
N LEU A 486 -5.88 17.66 -8.94
CA LEU A 486 -4.85 17.74 -7.91
C LEU A 486 -5.00 19.02 -7.08
N ASN A 487 -4.78 18.90 -5.76
CA ASN A 487 -4.82 20.01 -4.81
C ASN A 487 -6.16 20.79 -4.83
N HIS A 488 -7.28 20.06 -4.89
CA HIS A 488 -8.61 20.65 -4.75
C HIS A 488 -8.96 20.94 -3.29
N ARG A 489 -10.10 21.57 -3.00
CA ARG A 489 -10.52 21.90 -1.62
C ARG A 489 -11.71 21.07 -1.18
N ALA A 490 -12.74 21.04 -2.01
CA ALA A 490 -13.95 20.25 -1.78
C ALA A 490 -13.83 18.87 -2.43
N ARG A 491 -14.41 17.83 -1.83
CA ARG A 491 -14.50 16.51 -2.46
C ARG A 491 -15.45 16.55 -3.65
N PHE A 492 -15.22 15.69 -4.63
CA PHE A 492 -16.10 15.56 -5.79
C PHE A 492 -17.22 14.56 -5.50
N ASP A 493 -18.43 15.08 -5.27
CA ASP A 493 -19.66 14.36 -4.96
C ASP A 493 -20.54 14.10 -6.20
N ARG A 494 -20.00 14.35 -7.39
CA ARG A 494 -20.70 14.17 -8.67
C ARG A 494 -20.03 13.12 -9.57
N PRO A 495 -20.80 12.46 -10.44
CA PRO A 495 -20.27 11.63 -11.53
C PRO A 495 -19.45 12.45 -12.53
N VAL A 496 -18.77 11.76 -13.45
CA VAL A 496 -17.80 12.41 -14.35
C VAL A 496 -18.43 13.33 -15.39
N PHE A 497 -19.68 13.07 -15.78
CA PHE A 497 -20.42 13.88 -16.74
C PHE A 497 -21.50 14.74 -16.05
N PRO A 498 -21.70 15.99 -16.52
CA PRO A 498 -20.96 16.69 -17.57
C PRO A 498 -19.53 17.07 -17.16
N LEU A 499 -18.54 16.96 -18.06
CA LEU A 499 -17.15 17.27 -17.75
C LEU A 499 -16.97 18.74 -17.37
N ALA A 500 -17.70 19.65 -18.01
CA ALA A 500 -17.65 21.08 -17.73
C ALA A 500 -17.91 21.41 -16.25
N GLU A 501 -18.74 20.62 -15.56
CA GLU A 501 -19.05 20.81 -14.15
C GLU A 501 -17.94 20.32 -13.23
N VAL A 502 -17.21 19.28 -13.61
CA VAL A 502 -16.00 18.83 -12.90
C VAL A 502 -14.91 19.90 -13.04
N VAL A 503 -14.69 20.40 -14.25
CA VAL A 503 -13.72 21.47 -14.54
C VAL A 503 -14.06 22.73 -13.76
N ARG A 504 -15.32 23.18 -13.79
CA ARG A 504 -15.75 24.38 -13.08
C ARG A 504 -15.42 24.30 -11.59
N GLN A 505 -15.70 23.16 -10.94
CA GLN A 505 -15.36 22.97 -9.54
C GLN A 505 -13.85 22.98 -9.32
N ALA A 506 -13.08 22.25 -10.15
CA ALA A 506 -11.62 22.23 -10.06
C ALA A 506 -11.02 23.65 -10.16
N ARG A 507 -11.51 24.48 -11.09
CA ARG A 507 -11.05 25.87 -11.27
C ARG A 507 -11.39 26.77 -10.10
N VAL A 508 -12.59 26.63 -9.52
CA VAL A 508 -12.99 27.39 -8.31
C VAL A 508 -12.06 27.08 -7.14
N ASP A 509 -11.64 25.83 -7.00
CA ASP A 509 -10.74 25.41 -5.92
C ASP A 509 -9.27 25.78 -6.16
N GLY A 510 -8.91 26.20 -7.38
CA GLY A 510 -7.53 26.43 -7.80
C GLY A 510 -6.73 25.15 -8.07
N ALA A 511 -7.44 24.04 -8.33
CA ALA A 511 -6.85 22.74 -8.59
C ALA A 511 -6.21 22.66 -9.99
N LEU A 512 -5.19 21.81 -10.10
CA LEU A 512 -4.58 21.45 -11.39
C LEU A 512 -5.27 20.23 -11.97
N ILE A 513 -5.45 20.21 -13.29
CA ILE A 513 -5.94 19.03 -14.00
C ILE A 513 -4.77 18.34 -14.69
N ASP A 514 -4.49 17.10 -14.30
CA ASP A 514 -3.43 16.28 -14.89
C ASP A 514 -4.01 15.27 -15.88
N LEU A 515 -3.47 15.25 -17.09
CA LEU A 515 -3.80 14.24 -18.08
C LEU A 515 -2.92 13.01 -17.85
N GLU A 516 -3.62 11.97 -17.42
CA GLU A 516 -3.11 10.62 -17.22
C GLU A 516 -3.21 9.85 -18.55
N LYS A 517 -2.34 8.84 -18.77
CA LYS A 517 -2.21 7.98 -19.97
C LYS A 517 -2.51 8.65 -21.32
N HIS A 518 -1.42 9.06 -21.99
CA HIS A 518 -1.39 9.79 -23.26
C HIS A 518 -2.12 9.15 -24.46
N ASN A 519 -2.41 7.85 -24.43
CA ASN A 519 -2.92 7.09 -25.57
C ASN A 519 -4.23 6.35 -25.30
N TRP A 520 -4.93 6.67 -24.21
CA TRP A 520 -6.26 6.12 -23.98
C TRP A 520 -7.31 6.81 -24.88
N PRO A 521 -8.47 6.15 -25.08
CA PRO A 521 -9.43 6.57 -26.11
C PRO A 521 -9.89 8.03 -25.99
N TRP A 522 -10.24 8.51 -24.79
CA TRP A 522 -10.72 9.89 -24.61
C TRP A 522 -9.62 10.92 -24.29
N SER A 523 -8.36 10.51 -24.08
CA SER A 523 -7.33 11.38 -23.50
C SER A 523 -7.11 12.63 -24.36
N ILE A 524 -7.12 12.46 -25.68
CA ILE A 524 -6.98 13.57 -26.64
C ILE A 524 -8.22 14.48 -26.63
N ALA A 525 -9.42 13.93 -26.49
CA ALA A 525 -10.65 14.74 -26.44
C ALA A 525 -10.69 15.65 -25.19
N MET A 526 -10.02 15.27 -24.11
CA MET A 526 -10.07 16.02 -22.85
C MET A 526 -9.21 17.27 -22.84
N VAL A 527 -8.12 17.31 -23.62
CA VAL A 527 -7.14 18.41 -23.55
C VAL A 527 -7.79 19.79 -23.74
N PRO A 528 -8.53 20.06 -24.84
CA PRO A 528 -9.18 21.36 -25.01
C PRO A 528 -10.42 21.53 -24.13
N LEU A 529 -11.05 20.44 -23.66
CA LEU A 529 -12.28 20.52 -22.84
C LEU A 529 -12.01 20.87 -21.39
N LEU A 530 -11.01 20.22 -20.79
CA LEU A 530 -10.66 20.43 -19.41
C LEU A 530 -9.72 21.63 -19.23
N GLY A 531 -9.08 22.08 -20.31
CA GLY A 531 -7.97 23.02 -20.23
C GLY A 531 -6.85 22.40 -19.40
N VAL A 532 -6.44 21.18 -19.75
CA VAL A 532 -5.45 20.38 -19.01
C VAL A 532 -4.22 21.22 -18.66
N ASP A 533 -3.76 21.09 -17.42
CA ASP A 533 -2.61 21.81 -16.88
C ASP A 533 -1.32 21.02 -17.01
N LEU A 534 -1.40 19.75 -16.61
CA LEU A 534 -0.27 18.85 -16.47
C LEU A 534 -0.40 17.65 -17.42
N PHE A 535 0.72 17.07 -17.78
CA PHE A 535 0.78 15.86 -18.58
C PHE A 535 1.78 14.91 -17.94
N GLU A 536 1.32 13.73 -17.52
CA GLU A 536 2.17 12.71 -16.92
C GLU A 536 3.13 12.08 -17.94
N LEU A 537 4.22 12.78 -18.19
CA LEU A 537 5.24 12.36 -19.14
C LEU A 537 6.06 11.18 -18.58
N ALA A 538 6.24 11.15 -17.25
CA ALA A 538 6.69 9.96 -16.51
C ALA A 538 5.50 9.34 -15.76
N ASN A 539 4.56 8.76 -16.53
CA ASN A 539 3.34 8.14 -16.01
C ASN A 539 3.57 6.79 -15.31
N ASN A 540 2.48 6.28 -14.73
CA ASN A 540 2.36 5.04 -13.96
C ASN A 540 2.66 3.73 -14.71
N HIS A 541 3.00 3.75 -16.01
CA HIS A 541 3.48 2.57 -16.75
C HIS A 541 5.01 2.49 -16.88
N HIS A 542 5.74 3.47 -16.33
CA HIS A 542 7.19 3.37 -16.14
C HIS A 542 7.47 2.66 -14.83
N TRP A 543 7.89 1.39 -14.91
CA TRP A 543 8.14 0.56 -13.72
C TRP A 543 9.62 0.30 -13.53
N ARG A 544 10.03 0.06 -12.29
CA ARG A 544 11.37 -0.48 -12.01
C ARG A 544 11.49 -1.93 -12.50
N THR A 545 10.41 -2.70 -12.32
CA THR A 545 10.24 -4.10 -12.73
C THR A 545 9.93 -4.20 -14.22
N ASP A 546 9.94 -5.41 -14.78
CA ASP A 546 9.70 -5.64 -16.21
C ASP A 546 8.42 -4.98 -16.73
N PHE A 547 8.56 -4.36 -17.91
CA PHE A 547 7.48 -3.67 -18.59
C PHE A 547 6.41 -4.68 -19.04
N GLY A 548 5.28 -4.67 -18.34
CA GLY A 548 4.19 -5.61 -18.57
C GLY A 548 3.06 -5.07 -19.44
N VAL A 549 2.90 -3.75 -19.57
CA VAL A 549 1.73 -3.15 -20.24
C VAL A 549 1.90 -3.20 -21.75
N ARG A 550 1.41 -4.29 -22.37
CA ARG A 550 1.45 -4.50 -23.82
C ARG A 550 0.04 -4.57 -24.40
N ASN A 551 -0.17 -4.00 -25.58
CA ASN A 551 -1.42 -4.12 -26.36
C ASN A 551 -2.70 -3.61 -25.68
N TRP A 552 -2.58 -2.66 -24.75
CA TRP A 552 -3.72 -2.17 -23.96
C TRP A 552 -4.20 -0.75 -24.33
N ALA A 553 -3.54 -0.11 -25.29
CA ALA A 553 -3.83 1.26 -25.71
C ALA A 553 -3.86 1.40 -27.24
N ASP A 554 -4.26 2.58 -27.72
CA ASP A 554 -4.36 2.84 -29.15
C ASP A 554 -2.97 2.96 -29.80
N PRO A 555 -2.72 2.24 -30.91
CA PRO A 555 -1.40 2.19 -31.53
C PRO A 555 -0.96 3.55 -32.07
N ALA A 556 0.34 3.80 -32.01
CA ALA A 556 0.93 5.02 -32.50
C ALA A 556 0.78 5.15 -34.03
N PRO A 557 0.55 6.38 -34.55
CA PRO A 557 0.54 6.62 -35.99
C PRO A 557 1.97 6.54 -36.58
N PRO A 558 2.11 6.18 -37.86
CA PRO A 558 3.43 5.97 -38.49
C PRO A 558 4.39 7.18 -38.42
N TRP A 559 3.87 8.41 -38.38
CA TRP A 559 4.71 9.61 -38.36
C TRP A 559 5.56 9.75 -37.10
N MET A 560 5.17 9.11 -35.99
CA MET A 560 5.93 9.15 -34.73
C MET A 560 7.26 8.39 -34.82
N LYS A 561 7.44 7.50 -35.82
CA LYS A 561 8.69 6.76 -36.08
C LYS A 561 9.28 6.10 -34.82
N LEU A 562 8.40 5.46 -34.04
CA LEU A 562 8.77 4.85 -32.77
C LEU A 562 9.67 3.61 -32.96
N PRO A 563 10.54 3.29 -31.98
CA PRO A 563 11.35 2.07 -32.02
C PRO A 563 10.50 0.79 -31.94
N GLY A 564 11.12 -0.36 -32.21
CA GLY A 564 10.45 -1.67 -32.10
C GLY A 564 9.51 -1.94 -33.29
N SER A 565 8.31 -2.43 -33.00
CA SER A 565 7.26 -2.65 -34.02
C SER A 565 6.68 -1.34 -34.59
N GLY A 566 7.03 -0.20 -34.02
CA GLY A 566 6.51 1.11 -34.40
C GLY A 566 5.12 1.42 -33.84
N ASN A 567 4.47 0.49 -33.12
CA ASN A 567 3.13 0.69 -32.55
C ASN A 567 3.13 1.47 -31.22
N GLY A 568 4.29 1.65 -30.59
CA GLY A 568 4.43 2.44 -29.35
C GLY A 568 4.02 1.74 -28.06
N ILE A 569 3.60 0.47 -28.09
CA ILE A 569 2.99 -0.22 -26.94
C ILE A 569 3.60 -1.60 -26.65
N ASP A 570 4.70 -1.94 -27.34
CA ASP A 570 5.38 -3.23 -27.24
C ASP A 570 6.57 -3.21 -26.26
N THR A 571 7.21 -2.05 -26.11
CA THR A 571 8.40 -1.86 -25.27
C THR A 571 8.29 -0.58 -24.44
N GLU A 572 8.96 -0.55 -23.29
CA GLU A 572 9.03 0.63 -22.42
C GLU A 572 9.59 1.87 -23.16
N LEU A 573 10.58 1.67 -24.03
CA LEU A 573 11.18 2.75 -24.80
C LEU A 573 10.20 3.30 -25.84
N ALA A 574 9.50 2.43 -26.58
CA ALA A 574 8.48 2.86 -27.53
C ALA A 574 7.32 3.59 -26.84
N TRP A 575 6.89 3.10 -25.67
CA TRP A 575 5.89 3.77 -24.82
C TRP A 575 6.31 5.17 -24.41
N THR A 576 7.56 5.32 -23.97
CA THR A 576 8.11 6.61 -23.55
C THR A 576 8.15 7.60 -24.72
N HIS A 577 8.60 7.15 -25.89
CA HIS A 577 8.62 7.97 -27.09
C HIS A 577 7.23 8.32 -27.61
N TYR A 578 6.24 7.44 -27.49
CA TYR A 578 4.84 7.76 -27.78
C TYR A 578 4.34 8.89 -26.86
N GLY A 579 4.65 8.81 -25.56
CA GLY A 579 4.37 9.89 -24.62
C GLY A 579 4.97 11.23 -25.05
N PHE A 580 6.25 11.23 -25.45
CA PHE A 580 6.93 12.43 -25.96
C PHE A 580 6.25 12.99 -27.22
N GLU A 581 6.02 12.19 -28.25
CA GLU A 581 5.46 12.68 -29.51
C GLU A 581 4.01 13.18 -29.35
N THR A 582 3.23 12.55 -28.46
CA THR A 582 1.89 13.02 -28.10
C THR A 582 1.96 14.38 -27.40
N TYR A 583 2.82 14.49 -26.39
CA TYR A 583 3.04 15.74 -25.66
C TYR A 583 3.49 16.87 -26.60
N TYR A 584 4.43 16.60 -27.49
CA TYR A 584 4.92 17.58 -28.46
C TYR A 584 3.87 18.01 -29.48
N ALA A 585 3.04 17.09 -29.97
CA ALA A 585 1.93 17.43 -30.85
C ALA A 585 0.94 18.39 -30.18
N LEU A 586 0.64 18.18 -28.89
CA LEU A 586 -0.22 19.06 -28.11
C LEU A 586 0.44 20.42 -27.83
N LEU A 587 1.73 20.46 -27.47
CA LEU A 587 2.46 21.73 -27.31
C LEU A 587 2.48 22.53 -28.62
N ASN A 588 2.71 21.87 -29.76
CA ASN A 588 2.70 22.51 -31.07
C ASN A 588 1.31 23.03 -31.49
N CYS A 589 0.23 22.48 -30.91
CA CYS A 589 -1.13 23.01 -31.05
C CYS A 589 -1.38 24.25 -30.18
N GLY A 590 -0.40 24.67 -29.37
CA GLY A 590 -0.49 25.84 -28.49
C GLY A 590 -1.03 25.54 -27.09
N PHE A 591 -1.24 24.27 -26.73
CA PHE A 591 -1.65 23.92 -25.36
C PHE A 591 -0.47 24.10 -24.39
N ASN A 592 -0.71 24.79 -23.26
CA ASN A 592 0.30 25.07 -22.26
C ASN A 592 0.37 23.94 -21.20
N LEU A 593 0.91 22.79 -21.61
CA LEU A 593 1.04 21.61 -20.76
C LEU A 593 2.39 21.60 -20.05
N ARG A 594 2.39 21.29 -18.74
CA ARG A 594 3.62 21.17 -17.93
C ARG A 594 3.82 19.69 -17.56
N PRO A 595 5.04 19.15 -17.64
CA PRO A 595 5.24 17.73 -17.40
C PRO A 595 5.13 17.42 -15.90
N SER A 596 4.45 16.32 -15.60
CA SER A 596 4.30 15.74 -14.26
C SER A 596 4.70 14.26 -14.26
N ALA A 597 4.70 13.65 -13.07
CA ALA A 597 5.13 12.27 -12.89
C ALA A 597 4.34 11.57 -11.79
N GLY A 598 3.92 10.35 -12.08
CA GLY A 598 3.03 9.55 -11.27
C GLY A 598 3.44 8.08 -11.31
N THR A 599 3.33 7.37 -10.18
CA THR A 599 3.66 5.94 -10.14
C THR A 599 2.45 5.02 -10.14
N ALA A 600 1.29 5.50 -9.69
CA ALA A 600 0.20 4.69 -9.20
C ALA A 600 0.68 3.60 -8.20
N ASN A 601 1.69 3.91 -7.38
CA ASN A 601 2.14 3.03 -6.30
C ASN A 601 0.94 2.68 -5.41
N GLY A 602 0.79 1.40 -5.06
CA GLY A 602 -0.40 0.88 -4.40
C GLY A 602 -1.30 0.03 -5.30
N VAL A 603 -1.26 0.23 -6.62
CA VAL A 603 -1.91 -0.66 -7.61
C VAL A 603 -0.92 -1.33 -8.57
N HIS A 604 0.26 -0.76 -8.80
CA HIS A 604 1.28 -1.31 -9.72
C HIS A 604 2.55 -1.82 -9.01
N PRO A 605 3.32 -2.75 -9.61
CA PRO A 605 4.58 -3.25 -9.04
C PRO A 605 5.73 -2.23 -9.19
N VAL A 606 5.59 -1.10 -8.51
CA VAL A 606 6.53 0.02 -8.58
C VAL A 606 6.65 0.70 -7.21
N PRO A 607 7.86 1.09 -6.77
CA PRO A 607 8.01 1.89 -5.55
C PRO A 607 7.47 3.31 -5.70
N LEU A 608 7.04 3.92 -4.59
CA LEU A 608 6.56 5.29 -4.56
C LEU A 608 7.68 6.26 -5.02
N GLY A 609 7.35 7.22 -5.89
CA GLY A 609 8.32 8.17 -6.43
C GLY A 609 9.37 7.55 -7.36
N PHE A 610 9.15 6.35 -7.91
CA PHE A 610 10.00 5.83 -8.99
C PHE A 610 9.92 6.70 -10.25
N SER A 611 8.73 7.16 -10.62
CA SER A 611 8.56 8.31 -11.50
C SER A 611 8.39 9.53 -10.60
N ARG A 612 9.18 10.58 -10.80
CA ARG A 612 9.05 11.80 -9.98
C ARG A 612 9.27 13.07 -10.79
N VAL A 613 8.58 14.13 -10.38
CA VAL A 613 8.77 15.50 -10.86
C VAL A 613 9.58 16.26 -9.82
N TYR A 614 10.66 16.90 -10.22
CA TYR A 614 11.39 17.84 -9.38
C TYR A 614 10.93 19.24 -9.70
N VAL A 615 10.57 20.01 -8.69
CA VAL A 615 10.11 21.38 -8.81
C VAL A 615 11.09 22.32 -8.14
N LYS A 616 11.54 23.33 -8.88
CA LYS A 616 12.37 24.42 -8.35
C LYS A 616 11.53 25.31 -7.45
N VAL A 617 11.99 25.56 -6.23
CA VAL A 617 11.36 26.42 -5.21
C VAL A 617 12.39 27.39 -4.65
N ASP A 618 12.05 28.67 -4.62
CA ASP A 618 12.92 29.73 -4.08
C ASP A 618 12.53 30.05 -2.63
N GLY A 619 13.55 30.33 -1.80
CA GLY A 619 13.34 30.71 -0.40
C GLY A 619 12.95 29.56 0.53
N GLY A 620 13.36 28.32 0.19
CA GLY A 620 13.15 27.11 0.99
C GLY A 620 11.81 26.40 0.72
N PHE A 621 11.74 25.13 1.13
CA PHE A 621 10.58 24.28 0.90
C PHE A 621 9.31 24.80 1.58
N SER A 622 8.19 24.70 0.88
CA SER A 622 6.83 24.73 1.43
C SER A 622 5.90 24.13 0.39
N TYR A 623 4.86 23.41 0.82
CA TYR A 623 3.89 22.79 -0.08
C TYR A 623 3.29 23.79 -1.09
N ASP A 624 2.82 24.96 -0.63
CA ASP A 624 2.21 25.95 -1.51
C ASP A 624 3.15 26.49 -2.59
N ARG A 625 4.42 26.75 -2.23
CA ARG A 625 5.43 27.17 -3.22
C ARG A 625 5.75 26.04 -4.20
N TRP A 626 5.76 24.79 -3.74
CA TRP A 626 5.95 23.63 -4.59
C TRP A 626 4.80 23.49 -5.59
N MET A 627 3.54 23.57 -5.15
CA MET A 627 2.37 23.52 -6.03
C MET A 627 2.36 24.67 -7.04
N ARG A 628 2.73 25.90 -6.64
CA ARG A 628 2.90 27.03 -7.57
C ARG A 628 4.01 26.80 -8.58
N GLY A 629 5.14 26.24 -8.15
CA GLY A 629 6.26 25.89 -9.03
C GLY A 629 5.87 24.84 -10.07
N LEU A 630 5.12 23.80 -9.65
CA LEU A 630 4.57 22.79 -10.54
C LEU A 630 3.59 23.42 -11.56
N ALA A 631 2.66 24.25 -11.07
CA ALA A 631 1.71 24.96 -11.91
C ALA A 631 2.39 25.86 -12.94
N ALA A 632 3.52 26.50 -12.59
CA ALA A 632 4.32 27.32 -13.48
C ALA A 632 5.26 26.51 -14.41
N GLY A 633 5.38 25.20 -14.21
CA GLY A 633 6.29 24.36 -14.99
C GLY A 633 7.76 24.56 -14.64
N ARG A 634 8.09 25.04 -13.44
CA ARG A 634 9.48 25.15 -12.97
C ARG A 634 10.02 23.78 -12.58
N SER A 635 9.99 22.85 -13.51
CA SER A 635 10.11 21.44 -13.24
C SER A 635 10.86 20.66 -14.32
N PHE A 636 11.34 19.49 -13.92
CA PHE A 636 11.67 18.40 -14.82
C PHE A 636 11.11 17.09 -14.25
N VAL A 637 10.80 16.14 -15.12
CA VAL A 637 10.39 14.78 -14.75
C VAL A 637 11.55 13.82 -14.95
N THR A 638 11.63 12.78 -14.13
CA THR A 638 12.70 11.80 -14.23
C THR A 638 12.34 10.43 -13.66
N THR A 639 12.93 9.40 -14.25
CA THR A 639 13.03 8.06 -13.66
C THR A 639 14.45 7.76 -13.14
N GLY A 640 15.43 8.65 -13.32
CA GLY A 640 16.80 8.50 -12.83
C GLY A 640 17.60 9.80 -12.83
N PRO A 641 18.04 10.32 -13.99
CA PRO A 641 18.91 11.49 -14.06
C PRO A 641 18.31 12.78 -13.47
N MET A 642 19.16 13.61 -12.87
CA MET A 642 18.82 14.96 -12.41
C MET A 642 19.20 15.96 -13.48
N LEU A 643 18.21 16.68 -14.01
CA LEU A 643 18.38 17.54 -15.17
C LEU A 643 18.24 19.01 -14.75
N LEU A 644 19.37 19.66 -14.49
CA LEU A 644 19.48 20.99 -13.91
C LEU A 644 19.89 22.01 -14.99
N ALA A 645 19.01 22.24 -15.96
CA ALA A 645 19.27 23.13 -17.09
C ALA A 645 18.53 24.47 -16.98
N THR A 646 19.08 25.50 -17.62
CA THR A 646 18.51 26.84 -17.73
C THR A 646 18.60 27.36 -19.16
N VAL A 647 17.68 28.25 -19.50
CA VAL A 647 17.71 29.04 -20.74
C VAL A 647 17.68 30.50 -20.34
N ASN A 648 18.63 31.30 -20.82
CA ASN A 648 18.82 32.68 -20.39
C ASN A 648 18.84 32.85 -18.85
N GLN A 649 19.48 31.88 -18.16
CA GLN A 649 19.55 31.79 -16.69
C GLN A 649 18.21 31.57 -15.98
N GLN A 650 17.13 31.29 -16.72
CA GLN A 650 15.82 30.98 -16.16
C GLN A 650 15.55 29.48 -16.16
N SER A 651 14.83 29.03 -15.12
CA SER A 651 14.41 27.64 -14.96
C SER A 651 13.41 27.23 -16.06
N PRO A 652 13.19 25.91 -16.28
CA PRO A 652 12.12 25.41 -17.14
C PRO A 652 10.77 26.08 -16.86
N GLY A 653 9.89 26.14 -17.88
CA GLY A 653 8.55 26.74 -17.79
C GLY A 653 8.48 28.24 -18.10
N GLU A 654 9.62 28.94 -18.10
CA GLU A 654 9.68 30.37 -18.39
C GLU A 654 9.28 30.69 -19.85
N ALA A 655 8.66 31.86 -20.04
CA ALA A 655 8.30 32.38 -21.36
C ALA A 655 9.13 33.62 -21.69
N PHE A 656 9.76 33.62 -22.85
CA PHE A 656 10.60 34.71 -23.31
C PHE A 656 10.00 35.39 -24.53
N ARG A 657 9.78 36.69 -24.44
CA ARG A 657 9.45 37.51 -25.60
C ARG A 657 10.71 38.16 -26.16
N MET A 658 11.04 37.89 -27.42
CA MET A 658 12.27 38.37 -28.05
C MET A 658 12.14 38.58 -29.56
N GLU A 659 13.08 39.33 -30.13
CA GLU A 659 13.15 39.56 -31.58
C GLU A 659 13.68 38.33 -32.33
N GLN A 660 13.32 38.21 -33.61
CA GLN A 660 13.87 37.17 -34.46
C GLN A 660 15.39 37.34 -34.59
N GLY A 661 16.13 36.25 -34.43
CA GLY A 661 17.60 36.26 -34.43
C GLY A 661 18.25 36.59 -33.09
N ALA A 662 17.48 36.96 -32.06
CA ALA A 662 18.01 37.15 -30.71
C ALA A 662 18.71 35.87 -30.21
N VAL A 663 19.82 36.05 -29.49
CA VAL A 663 20.60 34.94 -28.94
C VAL A 663 19.93 34.39 -27.68
N ILE A 664 19.69 33.09 -27.69
CA ILE A 664 19.20 32.29 -26.57
C ILE A 664 20.39 31.52 -26.00
N ARG A 665 20.73 31.79 -24.75
CA ARG A 665 21.82 31.13 -24.03
C ARG A 665 21.33 29.87 -23.35
N LEU A 666 22.03 28.77 -23.57
CA LEU A 666 21.74 27.44 -23.02
C LEU A 666 22.86 27.07 -22.03
N ASP A 667 22.49 26.76 -20.79
CA ASP A 667 23.42 26.30 -19.76
C ASP A 667 22.78 25.18 -18.93
N GLY A 668 23.58 24.30 -18.33
CA GLY A 668 23.05 23.31 -17.42
C GLY A 668 24.05 22.25 -16.96
N GLU A 669 23.61 21.48 -15.98
CA GLU A 669 24.29 20.28 -15.50
C GLU A 669 23.30 19.12 -15.49
N ILE A 670 23.75 17.94 -15.93
CA ILE A 670 23.02 16.69 -15.75
C ILE A 670 23.85 15.80 -14.83
N LEU A 671 23.23 15.32 -13.76
CA LEU A 671 23.79 14.31 -12.87
C LEU A 671 23.06 12.99 -13.05
N SER A 672 23.77 11.87 -13.09
CA SER A 672 23.17 10.55 -13.26
C SER A 672 23.91 9.49 -12.44
N GLU A 673 23.20 8.46 -12.01
CA GLU A 673 23.79 7.36 -11.24
C GLU A 673 24.65 6.47 -12.15
N GLN A 674 24.20 6.28 -13.39
CA GLN A 674 24.90 5.54 -14.44
C GLN A 674 25.27 6.48 -15.60
N PRO A 675 26.18 6.09 -16.51
CA PRO A 675 26.51 6.91 -17.67
C PRO A 675 25.27 7.23 -18.52
N LEU A 676 25.16 8.49 -18.93
CA LEU A 676 24.18 8.92 -19.93
C LEU A 676 24.56 8.34 -21.28
N GLU A 677 23.53 7.93 -22.03
CA GLU A 677 23.63 7.45 -23.40
C GLU A 677 23.42 8.58 -24.42
N SER A 678 22.48 9.48 -24.16
CA SER A 678 22.19 10.59 -25.07
C SER A 678 21.60 11.78 -24.35
N ILE A 679 21.86 12.97 -24.90
CA ILE A 679 21.30 14.25 -24.46
C ILE A 679 20.79 14.96 -25.72
N GLU A 680 19.56 15.46 -25.67
CA GLU A 680 18.89 16.04 -26.83
C GLU A 680 18.16 17.32 -26.44
N TRP A 681 18.51 18.42 -27.13
CA TRP A 681 17.70 19.62 -27.16
C TRP A 681 16.59 19.45 -28.19
N ILE A 682 15.35 19.64 -27.74
CA ILE A 682 14.13 19.48 -28.53
C ILE A 682 13.54 20.86 -28.80
N ARG A 683 13.32 21.18 -30.06
CA ARG A 683 12.65 22.41 -30.50
C ARG A 683 11.40 22.03 -31.29
N ASN A 684 10.23 22.52 -30.86
CA ASN A 684 8.95 22.31 -31.56
C ASN A 684 8.68 20.83 -31.92
N GLY A 685 9.09 19.91 -31.05
CA GLY A 685 8.90 18.46 -31.22
C GLY A 685 9.90 17.79 -32.14
N GLN A 686 11.04 18.43 -32.43
CA GLN A 686 12.13 17.85 -33.22
C GLN A 686 13.45 17.96 -32.45
N VAL A 687 14.32 16.95 -32.60
CA VAL A 687 15.69 17.01 -32.07
C VAL A 687 16.44 18.09 -32.86
N TRP A 688 16.68 19.23 -32.22
CA TRP A 688 17.44 20.34 -32.82
C TRP A 688 18.95 20.09 -32.70
N ARG A 689 19.39 19.56 -31.56
CA ARG A 689 20.79 19.23 -31.31
C ARG A 689 20.91 18.01 -30.42
N ARG A 690 21.71 17.04 -30.85
CA ARG A 690 22.22 15.96 -30.00
C ARG A 690 23.56 16.37 -29.40
N ILE A 691 23.76 16.06 -28.13
CA ILE A 691 24.98 16.32 -27.38
C ILE A 691 25.53 14.98 -26.93
N GLU A 692 26.81 14.73 -27.22
CA GLU A 692 27.54 13.58 -26.69
C GLU A 692 27.75 13.77 -25.18
N PRO A 693 27.34 12.82 -24.33
CA PRO A 693 27.49 12.98 -22.90
C PRO A 693 28.95 12.96 -22.44
N GLY A 694 29.33 13.93 -21.59
CA GLY A 694 30.67 14.00 -21.02
C GLY A 694 30.95 12.91 -19.99
N ASN A 695 29.94 12.52 -19.21
CA ASN A 695 30.01 11.45 -18.20
C ASN A 695 31.25 11.57 -17.27
N GLU A 696 31.58 12.78 -16.81
CA GLU A 696 32.65 13.03 -15.85
C GLU A 696 32.29 12.39 -14.50
N GLN A 697 33.14 11.52 -13.96
CA GLN A 697 32.90 10.95 -12.63
C GLN A 697 33.05 12.00 -11.53
N THR A 698 32.06 12.08 -10.65
CA THR A 698 32.09 12.92 -9.46
C THR A 698 32.75 12.20 -8.28
N PRO A 699 33.23 12.91 -7.25
CA PRO A 699 33.77 12.28 -6.03
C PRO A 699 32.79 11.35 -5.32
N SER A 700 31.48 11.57 -5.50
CA SER A 700 30.41 10.74 -4.93
C SER A 700 30.11 9.46 -5.74
N GLY A 701 30.76 9.28 -6.90
CA GLY A 701 30.57 8.14 -7.79
C GLY A 701 29.43 8.27 -8.80
N ALA A 702 28.70 9.39 -8.82
CA ALA A 702 27.79 9.73 -9.92
C ALA A 702 28.54 10.22 -11.16
N TYR A 703 27.84 10.30 -12.29
CA TYR A 703 28.31 10.87 -13.54
C TYR A 703 27.74 12.27 -13.75
N ARG A 704 28.54 13.17 -14.32
CA ARG A 704 28.20 14.56 -14.58
C ARG A 704 28.42 14.89 -16.05
N THR A 705 27.48 15.60 -16.65
CA THR A 705 27.67 16.26 -17.95
C THR A 705 27.31 17.73 -17.83
N ARG A 706 28.23 18.63 -18.20
CA ARG A 706 27.96 20.07 -18.28
C ARG A 706 27.56 20.46 -19.69
N LEU A 707 26.61 21.37 -19.79
CA LEU A 707 26.02 21.83 -21.04
C LEU A 707 26.26 23.32 -21.18
N ARG A 708 26.76 23.73 -22.34
CA ARG A 708 26.82 25.14 -22.76
C ARG A 708 26.57 25.25 -24.24
N GLY A 709 25.86 26.29 -24.64
CA GLY A 709 25.70 26.62 -26.04
C GLY A 709 24.78 27.81 -26.24
N ASP A 710 24.72 28.26 -27.48
CA ASP A 710 23.83 29.32 -27.90
C ASP A 710 22.98 28.86 -29.09
N MET A 711 21.81 29.45 -29.24
CA MET A 711 20.96 29.31 -30.42
C MET A 711 20.29 30.64 -30.78
N ALA A 712 19.81 30.77 -32.01
CA ALA A 712 19.05 31.92 -32.45
C ALA A 712 17.54 31.69 -32.34
N ALA A 713 16.80 32.72 -31.94
CA ALA A 713 15.34 32.72 -31.96
C ALA A 713 14.81 32.83 -33.41
N GLU A 714 14.60 31.71 -34.08
CA GLU A 714 14.14 31.74 -35.50
C GLU A 714 12.64 32.04 -35.63
N GLY A 715 11.86 31.89 -34.55
CA GLY A 715 10.41 32.07 -34.54
C GLY A 715 9.81 31.60 -33.21
N SER A 716 8.50 31.81 -33.07
CA SER A 716 7.75 31.39 -31.89
C SER A 716 7.74 29.87 -31.76
N GLY A 717 7.76 29.39 -30.52
CA GLY A 717 7.74 27.97 -30.24
C GLY A 717 8.19 27.64 -28.83
N TRP A 718 8.75 26.46 -28.67
CA TRP A 718 9.24 25.98 -27.39
C TRP A 718 10.53 25.18 -27.54
N LEU A 719 11.28 25.15 -26.44
CA LEU A 719 12.52 24.40 -26.28
C LEU A 719 12.40 23.51 -25.05
N ALA A 720 12.89 22.27 -25.12
CA ALA A 720 13.02 21.38 -23.97
C ALA A 720 14.34 20.60 -24.05
N LEU A 721 14.78 20.05 -22.94
CA LEU A 721 15.94 19.18 -22.87
C LEU A 721 15.51 17.81 -22.35
N ARG A 722 15.97 16.74 -23.01
CA ARG A 722 15.81 15.37 -22.54
C ARG A 722 17.12 14.61 -22.56
N CYS A 723 17.23 13.59 -21.72
CA CYS A 723 18.37 12.68 -21.72
C CYS A 723 17.95 11.25 -21.37
N PHE A 724 18.77 10.30 -21.79
CA PHE A 724 18.60 8.88 -21.48
C PHE A 724 19.84 8.34 -20.79
N GLU A 725 19.63 7.59 -19.72
CA GLU A 725 20.64 6.85 -18.96
C GLU A 725 20.49 5.36 -19.25
N ARG A 726 21.62 4.70 -19.52
CA ARG A 726 21.63 3.26 -19.80
C ARG A 726 21.58 2.46 -18.50
N ARG A 727 20.77 1.41 -18.48
CA ARG A 727 20.77 0.40 -17.41
C ARG A 727 21.07 -0.98 -17.98
N ALA A 728 21.33 -1.94 -17.10
CA ALA A 728 21.56 -3.31 -17.50
C ALA A 728 20.35 -3.89 -18.25
N GLY A 729 20.61 -4.79 -19.20
CA GLY A 729 19.59 -5.35 -20.09
C GLY A 729 19.03 -4.30 -21.07
N SER A 730 17.73 -4.38 -21.35
CA SER A 730 17.01 -3.42 -22.21
C SER A 730 16.40 -2.24 -21.44
N ARG A 731 16.77 -2.07 -20.16
CA ARG A 731 16.21 -1.02 -19.29
C ARG A 731 16.95 0.30 -19.49
N PHE A 732 16.24 1.39 -19.27
CA PHE A 732 16.80 2.74 -19.30
C PHE A 732 16.15 3.60 -18.22
N ARG A 733 16.72 4.78 -17.98
CA ARG A 733 16.06 5.88 -17.27
C ARG A 733 16.09 7.11 -18.17
N PHE A 734 15.17 8.02 -17.96
CA PHE A 734 15.13 9.27 -18.71
C PHE A 734 14.81 10.45 -17.81
N ALA A 735 15.12 11.64 -18.31
CA ALA A 735 14.63 12.90 -17.76
C ALA A 735 14.19 13.84 -18.88
N HIS A 736 13.23 14.73 -18.59
CA HIS A 736 12.71 15.71 -19.53
C HIS A 736 12.29 17.00 -18.80
N THR A 737 12.69 18.17 -19.27
CA THR A 737 12.29 19.47 -18.68
C THR A 737 10.86 19.85 -19.03
N ALA A 738 10.24 20.73 -18.24
CA ALA A 738 9.18 21.55 -18.81
C ALA A 738 9.70 22.40 -19.99
N PRO A 739 8.84 22.77 -20.94
CA PRO A 739 9.25 23.59 -22.07
C PRO A 739 9.53 25.02 -21.62
N TRP A 740 10.62 25.59 -22.12
CA TRP A 740 10.76 27.05 -22.22
C TRP A 740 9.99 27.53 -23.44
N ARG A 741 9.23 28.61 -23.30
CA ARG A 741 8.46 29.19 -24.41
C ARG A 741 9.19 30.38 -25.00
N ILE A 742 9.17 30.47 -26.32
CA ILE A 742 9.80 31.54 -27.09
C ILE A 742 8.68 32.21 -27.89
N GLU A 743 8.49 33.51 -27.69
CA GLU A 743 7.51 34.32 -28.37
C GLU A 743 8.23 35.37 -29.23
N VAL A 744 8.14 35.19 -30.55
CA VAL A 744 8.67 36.13 -31.54
C VAL A 744 7.49 36.85 -32.20
N PRO A 745 7.38 38.18 -32.09
CA PRO A 745 6.29 38.93 -32.71
C PRO A 745 6.14 38.64 -34.21
N GLY A 746 4.91 38.38 -34.66
CA GLY A 746 4.61 38.04 -36.06
C GLY A 746 4.90 36.58 -36.45
N SER A 747 5.40 35.76 -35.52
CA SER A 747 5.58 34.32 -35.71
C SER A 747 4.54 33.54 -34.89
N GLU A 748 3.79 32.64 -35.52
CA GLU A 748 2.82 31.75 -34.86
C GLU A 748 3.41 30.33 -34.73
N LEU A 749 3.24 29.70 -33.57
CA LEU A 749 3.54 28.28 -33.38
C LEU A 749 2.40 27.46 -34.00
N LEU A 750 2.73 26.62 -34.98
CA LEU A 750 1.77 25.75 -35.66
C LEU A 750 2.24 24.28 -35.59
N PRO A 751 1.31 23.31 -35.44
CA PRO A 751 1.64 21.90 -35.51
C PRO A 751 1.91 21.45 -36.95
N ARG A 752 2.61 20.33 -37.10
CA ARG A 752 2.70 19.66 -38.40
C ARG A 752 1.31 19.15 -38.80
N ARG A 753 1.02 19.14 -40.10
CA ARG A 753 -0.26 18.65 -40.65
C ARG A 753 -0.64 17.26 -40.10
N GLU A 754 0.29 16.31 -40.16
CA GLU A 754 0.12 14.95 -39.63
C GLU A 754 -0.22 14.88 -38.14
N GLN A 755 0.27 15.84 -37.32
CA GLN A 755 0.02 15.86 -35.88
C GLN A 755 -1.43 16.28 -35.60
N VAL A 756 -1.88 17.37 -36.20
CA VAL A 756 -3.24 17.89 -35.95
C VAL A 756 -4.30 17.01 -36.60
N ASP A 757 -4.02 16.44 -37.79
CA ASP A 757 -4.94 15.49 -38.43
C ASP A 757 -5.10 14.21 -37.58
N TRP A 758 -3.99 13.73 -37.00
CA TRP A 758 -4.05 12.63 -36.03
C TRP A 758 -4.92 13.00 -34.82
N LEU A 759 -4.69 14.15 -34.18
CA LEU A 759 -5.51 14.60 -33.03
C LEU A 759 -7.00 14.71 -33.38
N VAL A 760 -7.34 15.25 -34.56
CA VAL A 760 -8.73 15.28 -35.07
C VAL A 760 -9.29 13.86 -35.20
N SER A 761 -8.57 12.96 -35.87
CA SER A 761 -9.02 11.58 -36.07
C SER A 761 -9.21 10.79 -34.77
N ARG A 762 -8.41 11.09 -33.74
CA ARG A 762 -8.52 10.48 -32.40
C ARG A 762 -9.86 10.84 -31.76
N VAL A 763 -10.23 12.12 -31.79
CA VAL A 763 -11.50 12.59 -31.22
C VAL A 763 -12.69 12.09 -32.04
N GLU A 764 -12.60 12.08 -33.37
CA GLU A 764 -13.65 11.52 -34.25
C GLU A 764 -13.89 10.03 -33.95
N SER A 765 -12.80 9.26 -33.83
CA SER A 765 -12.86 7.84 -33.52
C SER A 765 -13.51 7.59 -32.16
N GLU A 766 -13.18 8.39 -31.14
CA GLU A 766 -13.78 8.26 -29.82
C GLU A 766 -15.27 8.63 -29.81
N ILE A 767 -15.68 9.69 -30.53
CA ILE A 767 -17.10 10.04 -30.69
C ILE A 767 -17.87 8.87 -31.32
N VAL A 768 -17.31 8.25 -32.37
CA VAL A 768 -17.94 7.09 -33.03
C VAL A 768 -18.01 5.90 -32.07
N ARG A 769 -16.91 5.58 -31.38
CA ARG A 769 -16.82 4.45 -30.45
C ARG A 769 -17.81 4.56 -29.29
N SER A 770 -18.09 5.78 -28.86
CA SER A 770 -18.89 6.07 -27.67
C SER A 770 -20.33 6.53 -27.95
N ARG A 771 -20.72 6.70 -29.24
CA ARG A 771 -22.00 7.28 -29.66
C ARG A 771 -23.25 6.61 -29.07
N SER A 772 -23.22 5.29 -28.90
CA SER A 772 -24.36 4.51 -28.40
C SER A 772 -24.41 4.36 -26.88
N LEU A 773 -23.37 4.82 -26.17
CA LEU A 773 -23.19 4.60 -24.73
C LEU A 773 -23.17 5.90 -23.93
N LEU A 774 -22.50 6.94 -24.44
CA LEU A 774 -22.35 8.21 -23.73
C LEU A 774 -23.64 9.04 -23.76
N PRO A 775 -23.94 9.78 -22.69
CA PRO A 775 -25.05 10.72 -22.69
C PRO A 775 -24.82 11.83 -23.74
N SER A 776 -25.91 12.39 -24.28
CA SER A 776 -25.85 13.42 -25.33
C SER A 776 -25.00 14.64 -24.94
N VAL A 777 -24.99 15.00 -23.64
CA VAL A 777 -24.14 16.08 -23.12
C VAL A 777 -22.65 15.79 -23.28
N ALA A 778 -22.22 14.54 -23.03
CA ALA A 778 -20.82 14.14 -23.18
C ALA A 778 -20.40 14.13 -24.66
N LEU A 779 -21.26 13.62 -25.54
CA LEU A 779 -21.01 13.67 -26.98
C LEU A 779 -20.91 15.12 -27.49
N ALA A 780 -21.78 16.02 -27.01
CA ALA A 780 -21.70 17.43 -27.34
C ALA A 780 -20.41 18.10 -26.82
N GLU A 781 -19.89 17.68 -25.66
CA GLU A 781 -18.58 18.10 -25.18
C GLU A 781 -17.47 17.60 -26.12
N TYR A 782 -17.49 16.34 -26.55
CA TYR A 782 -16.48 15.84 -27.50
C TYR A 782 -16.53 16.56 -28.85
N GLU A 783 -17.70 16.91 -29.36
CA GLU A 783 -17.84 17.71 -30.60
C GLU A 783 -17.20 19.10 -30.44
N LYS A 784 -17.30 19.73 -29.26
CA LYS A 784 -16.58 20.99 -28.98
C LYS A 784 -15.06 20.80 -29.00
N SER A 785 -14.56 19.68 -28.46
CA SER A 785 -13.14 19.33 -28.56
C SER A 785 -12.70 19.20 -30.00
N LEU A 786 -13.48 18.47 -30.79
CA LEU A 786 -13.21 18.24 -32.21
C LEU A 786 -13.17 19.57 -32.99
N GLU A 787 -14.10 20.49 -32.72
CA GLU A 787 -14.11 21.82 -33.32
C GLU A 787 -12.85 22.62 -32.96
N ALA A 788 -12.38 22.55 -31.71
CA ALA A 788 -11.15 23.21 -31.29
C ALA A 788 -9.93 22.73 -32.10
N TYR A 789 -9.78 21.41 -32.28
CA TYR A 789 -8.71 20.85 -33.11
C TYR A 789 -8.87 21.20 -34.60
N ARG A 790 -10.08 21.17 -35.15
CA ARG A 790 -10.34 21.58 -36.55
C ARG A 790 -10.01 23.05 -36.81
N LYS A 791 -10.25 23.94 -35.83
CA LYS A 791 -9.83 25.35 -35.91
C LYS A 791 -8.32 25.50 -36.00
N ILE A 792 -7.57 24.68 -35.25
CA ILE A 792 -6.10 24.65 -35.34
C ILE A 792 -5.68 24.08 -36.70
N ALA A 793 -6.29 22.98 -37.14
CA ALA A 793 -6.02 22.34 -38.43
C ALA A 793 -6.24 23.28 -39.62
N ALA A 794 -7.22 24.19 -39.54
CA ALA A 794 -7.50 25.18 -40.58
C ALA A 794 -6.41 26.26 -40.74
N LYS A 795 -5.55 26.45 -39.72
CA LYS A 795 -4.43 27.40 -39.77
C LYS A 795 -3.17 26.80 -40.39
N VAL A 796 -3.00 25.48 -40.27
CA VAL A 796 -1.87 24.75 -40.86
C VAL A 796 -2.09 24.69 -42.38
N ARG A 797 -1.05 24.88 -43.18
CA ARG A 797 -1.15 24.77 -44.65
C ARG A 797 -0.62 23.43 -45.13
#